data_AF-A0A5D6XKG1-F1
#
_entry.id   AF-A0A5D6XKG1-F1
#
_cell.length_a   1.000
_cell.length_b   1.000
_cell.length_c   1.000
_cell.angle_alpha   90.00
_cell.angle_beta   90.00
_cell.angle_gamma   90.00
#
_symmetry.space_group_name_H-M   'P 1'
#
loop_
_entity.id
_entity.type
_entity.pdbx_description
1 polymer ?
#
loop_
_entity_poly.entity_id
_entity_poly.type
_entity_poly.pdbx_seq_one_letter_code
_entity_poly.pdbx_strand_id
1 'polypeptide(L)'
;MPLDHQVAVLRDARVEALVTVSEATIAQFLAANARSLLEGPPRPVSSCAGFQSVVIFRLSSRETRASWAPESQGDESKDADAPLYVLYTSGSSGHPKGVVGTRAGALNRLEWMWHQFPFESGAASPECVARVTRLTFVDSVWEILGALLKQVPLVHLEPAGSTARRRSVVLDRTELFMQAAQALCVSRFTIVPSVLEVLLLQHRASTRLEGALASVRLVLVSGEVLPLRLVEQAARALPHAKLLNLYGSTEVSGDVTWMAIPAPLSASQLAHWRQFGVPIGSVRNRIGDTRLKLEVDGGASIALQPDFALSSTSPPQPSQEGELCVAGSALALGYVAREAVTSEFGVLSSAGGDVEARETWVVAENAGGGGGAQRWFRTGDSCKVVGDEIFYCGRLDSLVKIRGQRVQLEAAERVVQAALAELDAAWAGSDVRVAVLALDERHAAGLRSKSLVAFLLRATTDQRESDLPAPQPAATARTFSQKAPLLQWIKERYGDVYVPRDVVVVPADCVEWLPSGKLDRASLVALYASDGAGAGEKASGEEMPRSASRAARVVAALVAKLLGDTSSDVMQRTFQELGGNSLHAALLSWELQEELGCSVSAHELLSLTLLSVAESLEATLTEQSTRVSRQESHEDADSRAQATDSAGRKRTSRDAKRPKHCHPHSHAPMRRRSAVWALSRSNQTSAGDTCIPIVRCSTPAALLRVELAWQVDLRKCVDASPLLVHREVVVCTEAGATWAVIGSHAGTLVCMDAGDGGSLVWERTLDDRIEATAVLSEATRCVYVGTYSGALYAVDLATGSDKWVFRARDAIKAAVRVVDELRLVVCGAYDHTVYGIDALTGQSRWELSTDGGSVFATPAYLPATRQLVVATTKGDVYCVVLSAELERRAPPVRCWARQLPAPVFSSPTVSPATGLLLLGCADGVLYALDTASGDVRWQHATERPVFSTPCVYEHHGDAAWTLVGSHDCALRKVATRSGAVAWRTELGSPIFGSPAVFELVTGATNDESARRLCCVATVDGTLFVCDEASGDVVTQVSGVHCSGGDTVTTTLRQPLGELFSSPVVAGNLCLIGSRSNQLYAFQFV
;
A
#
# COMPACT_ATOMS: atom_id res chain seq x y z
N MET A 1 4.60 12.86 -3.86
CA MET A 1 5.32 13.98 -4.50
C MET A 1 6.80 13.62 -4.51
N PRO A 2 7.51 13.67 -5.65
CA PRO A 2 8.95 13.43 -5.71
C PRO A 2 9.71 14.33 -4.71
N LEU A 3 10.81 13.85 -4.11
CA LEU A 3 11.53 14.59 -3.05
C LEU A 3 12.11 15.92 -3.55
N ASP A 4 12.63 15.95 -4.78
CA ASP A 4 13.13 17.17 -5.42
C ASP A 4 12.01 18.21 -5.57
N HIS A 5 10.80 17.76 -5.88
CA HIS A 5 9.63 18.63 -5.98
C HIS A 5 9.20 19.10 -4.59
N GLN A 6 9.27 18.27 -3.55
CA GLN A 6 9.01 18.71 -2.17
C GLN A 6 10.03 19.78 -1.73
N VAL A 7 11.31 19.62 -2.08
CA VAL A 7 12.37 20.57 -1.76
C VAL A 7 12.24 21.86 -2.57
N ALA A 8 11.86 21.77 -3.85
CA ALA A 8 11.51 22.93 -4.66
C ALA A 8 10.33 23.69 -4.05
N VAL A 9 9.27 22.98 -3.63
CA VAL A 9 8.12 23.58 -2.93
C VAL A 9 8.55 24.28 -1.64
N LEU A 10 9.42 23.68 -0.83
CA LEU A 10 9.94 24.30 0.39
C LEU A 10 10.78 25.56 0.08
N ARG A 11 11.58 25.54 -0.99
CA ARG A 11 12.41 26.67 -1.44
C ARG A 11 11.56 27.81 -2.00
N ASP A 12 10.61 27.49 -2.87
CA ASP A 12 9.69 28.46 -3.47
C ASP A 12 8.77 29.09 -2.41
N ALA A 13 8.39 28.32 -1.38
CA ALA A 13 7.68 28.81 -0.20
C ALA A 13 8.59 29.56 0.81
N ARG A 14 9.87 29.78 0.49
CA ARG A 14 10.87 30.47 1.31
C ARG A 14 11.01 29.90 2.72
N VAL A 15 10.93 28.59 2.88
CA VAL A 15 11.10 27.92 4.17
C VAL A 15 12.56 27.98 4.61
N GLU A 16 12.84 28.63 5.74
CA GLU A 16 14.21 28.78 6.27
C GLU A 16 14.68 27.54 7.04
N ALA A 17 13.76 26.84 7.70
CA ALA A 17 14.06 25.65 8.49
C ALA A 17 12.95 24.60 8.37
N LEU A 18 13.37 23.35 8.16
CA LEU A 18 12.49 22.18 8.20
C LEU A 18 12.72 21.39 9.50
N VAL A 19 11.67 21.16 10.26
CA VAL A 19 11.68 20.31 11.46
C VAL A 19 10.99 19.00 11.12
N THR A 20 11.69 17.89 11.29
CA THR A 20 11.16 16.56 10.93
C THR A 20 11.84 15.46 11.75
N VAL A 21 11.24 14.27 11.79
CA VAL A 21 11.90 13.08 12.36
C VAL A 21 13.04 12.62 11.44
N SER A 22 14.11 12.07 12.03
CA SER A 22 15.33 11.64 11.32
C SER A 22 15.08 10.56 10.27
N GLU A 23 14.01 9.80 10.42
CA GLU A 23 13.62 8.71 9.51
C GLU A 23 12.75 9.18 8.34
N ALA A 24 12.26 10.43 8.36
CA ALA A 24 11.46 10.94 7.26
C ALA A 24 12.30 10.97 5.98
N THR A 25 11.69 10.57 4.85
CA THR A 25 12.40 10.47 3.57
C THR A 25 13.02 11.81 3.15
N ILE A 26 12.36 12.94 3.45
CA ILE A 26 12.89 14.28 3.20
C ILE A 26 14.05 14.65 4.15
N ALA A 27 14.06 14.13 5.38
CA ALA A 27 15.16 14.32 6.33
C ALA A 27 16.43 13.60 5.85
N GLN A 28 16.28 12.35 5.42
CA GLN A 28 17.36 11.54 4.86
C GLN A 28 17.92 12.17 3.58
N PHE A 29 17.02 12.66 2.71
CA PHE A 29 17.39 13.39 1.50
C PHE A 29 18.18 14.67 1.78
N LEU A 30 17.71 15.52 2.70
CA LEU A 30 18.40 16.76 3.08
C LEU A 30 19.73 16.50 3.79
N ALA A 31 19.81 15.47 4.62
CA ALA A 31 21.06 15.05 5.27
C ALA A 31 22.09 14.57 4.25
N ALA A 32 21.68 13.76 3.27
CA ALA A 32 22.54 13.29 2.18
C ALA A 32 23.04 14.42 1.27
N ASN A 33 22.25 15.49 1.15
CA ASN A 33 22.54 16.65 0.30
C ASN A 33 22.92 17.92 1.09
N ALA A 34 23.41 17.77 2.33
CA ALA A 34 23.64 18.87 3.26
C ALA A 34 24.56 19.97 2.71
N ARG A 35 25.51 19.62 1.83
CA ARG A 35 26.46 20.59 1.26
C ARG A 35 25.86 21.52 0.20
N SER A 36 24.81 21.09 -0.49
CA SER A 36 24.15 21.88 -1.55
C SER A 36 22.85 22.52 -1.07
N LEU A 37 22.12 21.84 -0.18
CA LEU A 37 20.76 22.23 0.19
C LEU A 37 20.63 22.87 1.57
N LEU A 38 21.68 22.87 2.41
CA LEU A 38 21.58 23.35 3.80
C LEU A 38 22.57 24.47 4.16
N GLU A 39 22.13 25.37 5.04
CA GLU A 39 22.95 26.33 5.76
C GLU A 39 23.46 25.71 7.07
N GLY A 40 24.49 24.87 6.92
CA GLY A 40 25.16 24.19 8.04
C GLY A 40 24.65 22.77 8.30
N PRO A 41 25.26 22.06 9.27
CA PRO A 41 24.89 20.68 9.58
C PRO A 41 23.49 20.60 10.23
N PRO A 42 22.73 19.51 10.01
CA PRO A 42 21.46 19.28 10.68
C PRO A 42 21.64 19.29 12.20
N ARG A 43 20.71 19.94 12.92
CA ARG A 43 20.77 20.08 14.37
C ARG A 43 19.79 19.11 15.04
N PRO A 44 20.25 18.10 15.79
CA PRO A 44 19.36 17.22 16.54
C PRO A 44 18.74 17.97 17.73
N VAL A 45 17.46 17.69 18.00
CA VAL A 45 16.69 18.29 19.10
C VAL A 45 16.37 17.18 20.10
N SER A 46 17.40 16.68 20.80
CA SER A 46 17.35 15.70 21.92
C SER A 46 16.36 14.52 21.83
N SER A 47 16.86 13.29 21.85
CA SER A 47 16.03 12.08 21.95
C SER A 47 15.61 11.79 23.40
N CYS A 48 14.33 11.50 23.63
CA CYS A 48 13.86 10.77 24.82
C CYS A 48 13.85 9.26 24.52
N ALA A 49 14.23 8.43 25.49
CA ALA A 49 14.21 6.98 25.32
C ALA A 49 12.79 6.50 24.93
N GLY A 50 12.67 5.80 23.81
CA GLY A 50 11.39 5.30 23.28
C GLY A 50 10.72 6.16 22.19
N PHE A 51 11.28 7.32 21.82
CA PHE A 51 10.74 8.17 20.75
C PHE A 51 11.78 8.39 19.62
N GLN A 52 11.29 8.54 18.39
CA GLN A 52 12.12 8.83 17.21
C GLN A 52 12.86 10.17 17.35
N SER A 53 14.09 10.25 16.82
CA SER A 53 14.93 11.43 16.91
C SER A 53 14.41 12.57 16.00
N VAL A 54 14.24 13.78 16.55
CA VAL A 54 13.82 14.97 15.79
C VAL A 54 15.05 15.77 15.35
N VAL A 55 15.05 16.23 14.10
CA VAL A 55 16.17 16.94 13.47
C VAL A 55 15.67 18.23 12.80
N ILE A 56 16.43 19.32 12.98
CA ILE A 56 16.21 20.60 12.30
C ILE A 56 17.21 20.76 11.16
N PHE A 57 16.70 21.02 9.97
CA PHE A 57 17.47 21.33 8.76
C PHE A 57 17.32 22.81 8.41
N ARG A 58 18.39 23.59 8.34
CA ARG A 58 18.35 24.96 7.79
C ARG A 58 18.59 24.90 6.30
N LEU A 59 17.65 25.35 5.48
CA LEU A 59 17.78 25.28 4.02
C LEU A 59 18.69 26.39 3.49
N SER A 60 19.53 26.09 2.49
CA SER A 60 20.47 27.05 1.92
C SER A 60 19.77 28.01 0.98
N SER A 61 19.99 29.30 1.19
CA SER A 61 19.49 30.39 0.32
C SER A 61 20.29 30.58 -0.98
N ARG A 62 21.19 29.64 -1.33
CA ARG A 62 22.37 29.94 -2.17
C ARG A 62 22.20 29.94 -3.69
N GLU A 63 20.99 29.85 -4.23
CA GLU A 63 20.76 30.05 -5.68
C GLU A 63 19.81 31.20 -6.04
N THR A 64 19.32 31.98 -5.06
CA THR A 64 18.40 33.11 -5.31
C THR A 64 19.01 34.49 -5.05
N ARG A 65 20.34 34.61 -5.01
CA ARG A 65 21.03 35.90 -4.79
C ARG A 65 21.48 36.63 -6.07
N ALA A 66 20.75 36.45 -7.17
CA ALA A 66 20.88 37.27 -8.38
C ALA A 66 19.54 37.93 -8.75
N SER A 67 18.97 38.71 -7.82
CA SER A 67 18.15 39.93 -8.04
C SER A 67 17.17 40.19 -6.88
N TRP A 68 17.68 40.42 -5.68
CA TRP A 68 17.00 41.37 -4.78
C TRP A 68 17.93 41.78 -3.64
N ALA A 69 18.29 43.07 -3.63
CA ALA A 69 18.66 43.74 -2.39
C ALA A 69 17.38 43.87 -1.54
N PRO A 70 17.47 43.83 -0.20
CA PRO A 70 16.33 44.17 0.64
C PRO A 70 16.12 45.68 0.54
N GLU A 71 15.36 46.13 -0.45
CA GLU A 71 14.74 47.44 -0.41
C GLU A 71 13.37 47.31 0.22
N SER A 72 13.20 48.10 1.28
CA SER A 72 11.97 48.45 2.00
C SER A 72 11.36 47.39 2.92
N GLN A 73 10.99 47.86 4.11
CA GLN A 73 10.03 47.24 5.01
C GLN A 73 8.78 46.85 4.20
N GLY A 74 8.68 45.56 3.86
CA GLY A 74 7.58 45.03 3.07
C GLY A 74 6.36 44.79 3.95
N ASP A 75 5.33 45.59 3.69
CA ASP A 75 3.92 45.43 4.06
C ASP A 75 3.53 44.01 4.56
N GLU A 76 3.22 43.88 5.86
CA GLU A 76 2.82 42.63 6.53
C GLU A 76 1.65 41.92 5.83
N SER A 77 0.85 42.65 5.05
CA SER A 77 -0.27 42.09 4.28
C SER A 77 0.13 41.09 3.20
N LYS A 78 1.36 41.16 2.64
CA LYS A 78 1.83 40.21 1.62
C LYS A 78 2.28 38.85 2.17
N ASP A 79 2.53 38.73 3.48
CA ASP A 79 2.97 37.47 4.11
C ASP A 79 1.79 36.62 4.63
N ALA A 80 0.61 37.24 4.82
CA ALA A 80 -0.59 36.57 5.31
C ALA A 80 -1.19 35.57 4.30
N ASP A 81 -1.22 35.92 3.01
CA ASP A 81 -1.75 35.06 1.94
C ASP A 81 -0.75 33.99 1.45
N ALA A 82 0.43 33.88 2.08
CA ALA A 82 1.43 32.89 1.70
C ALA A 82 0.90 31.45 1.90
N PRO A 83 1.19 30.51 0.98
CA PRO A 83 0.87 29.10 1.16
C PRO A 83 1.49 28.53 2.45
N LEU A 84 0.72 27.70 3.17
CA LEU A 84 1.18 26.95 4.35
C LEU A 84 1.23 25.44 4.10
N TYR A 85 0.22 24.89 3.42
CA TYR A 85 0.15 23.44 3.16
C TYR A 85 -0.58 23.16 1.84
N VAL A 86 -0.33 21.98 1.28
CA VAL A 86 -1.11 21.44 0.15
C VAL A 86 -1.70 20.10 0.55
N LEU A 87 -3.03 20.00 0.53
CA LEU A 87 -3.76 18.78 0.88
C LEU A 87 -4.59 18.32 -0.33
N TYR A 88 -4.41 17.05 -0.72
CA TYR A 88 -5.11 16.47 -1.86
C TYR A 88 -6.46 15.88 -1.45
N THR A 89 -7.48 16.13 -2.28
CA THR A 89 -8.87 15.67 -2.12
C THR A 89 -9.36 14.95 -3.38
N SER A 90 -10.43 14.15 -3.29
CA SER A 90 -11.05 13.49 -4.47
C SER A 90 -11.78 14.52 -5.35
N GLY A 91 -11.49 14.54 -6.66
CA GLY A 91 -12.13 15.46 -7.62
C GLY A 91 -13.34 14.85 -8.34
N SER A 92 -14.27 15.71 -8.78
CA SER A 92 -15.45 15.42 -9.61
C SER A 92 -15.15 14.66 -10.92
N SER A 93 -13.96 14.87 -11.47
CA SER A 93 -13.46 14.21 -12.69
C SER A 93 -12.73 12.88 -12.44
N GLY A 94 -12.68 12.39 -11.20
CA GLY A 94 -12.01 11.14 -10.83
C GLY A 94 -10.51 11.27 -10.54
N HIS A 95 -9.93 12.47 -10.66
CA HIS A 95 -8.54 12.75 -10.32
C HIS A 95 -8.40 13.54 -9.00
N PRO A 96 -7.33 13.31 -8.21
CA PRO A 96 -7.09 14.10 -7.00
C PRO A 96 -6.84 15.58 -7.28
N LYS A 97 -7.47 16.47 -6.50
CA LYS A 97 -7.31 17.94 -6.56
C LYS A 97 -6.51 18.42 -5.34
N GLY A 98 -5.38 19.10 -5.56
CA GLY A 98 -4.52 19.63 -4.48
C GLY A 98 -5.00 21.01 -4.03
N VAL A 99 -5.50 21.12 -2.79
CA VAL A 99 -5.94 22.39 -2.19
C VAL A 99 -4.76 23.10 -1.54
N VAL A 100 -4.53 24.35 -1.90
CA VAL A 100 -3.43 25.18 -1.35
C VAL A 100 -3.95 26.03 -0.19
N GLY A 101 -3.72 25.58 1.04
CA GLY A 101 -4.09 26.33 2.26
C GLY A 101 -3.11 27.46 2.57
N THR A 102 -3.59 28.53 3.17
CA THR A 102 -2.82 29.77 3.45
C THR A 102 -2.41 29.85 4.92
N ARG A 103 -1.37 30.66 5.21
CA ARG A 103 -1.01 31.04 6.58
C ARG A 103 -2.15 31.78 7.27
N ALA A 104 -2.77 32.75 6.59
CA ALA A 104 -3.93 33.48 7.11
C ALA A 104 -5.09 32.55 7.47
N GLY A 105 -5.43 31.58 6.63
CA GLY A 105 -6.52 30.64 6.89
C GLY A 105 -6.25 29.76 8.11
N ALA A 106 -5.04 29.23 8.23
CA ALA A 106 -4.64 28.45 9.39
C ALA A 106 -4.61 29.30 10.68
N LEU A 107 -4.02 30.50 10.63
CA LEU A 107 -3.96 31.41 11.78
C LEU A 107 -5.36 31.86 12.22
N ASN A 108 -6.25 32.16 11.27
CA ASN A 108 -7.64 32.50 11.56
C ASN A 108 -8.35 31.39 12.37
N ARG A 109 -8.12 30.12 11.98
CA ARG A 109 -8.66 28.95 12.68
C ARG A 109 -7.99 28.70 14.04
N LEU A 110 -6.68 28.92 14.15
CA LEU A 110 -5.87 28.73 15.36
C LEU A 110 -6.20 29.78 16.43
N GLU A 111 -6.16 31.08 16.05
CA GLU A 111 -6.45 32.20 16.95
C GLU A 111 -7.88 32.14 17.48
N TRP A 112 -8.85 31.84 16.62
CA TRP A 112 -10.22 31.60 17.07
C TRP A 112 -10.29 30.53 18.17
N MET A 113 -9.61 29.40 17.96
CA MET A 113 -9.67 28.28 18.89
C MET A 113 -8.97 28.60 20.22
N TRP A 114 -7.83 29.30 20.18
CA TRP A 114 -7.16 29.76 21.39
C TRP A 114 -7.94 30.83 22.15
N HIS A 115 -8.70 31.67 21.45
CA HIS A 115 -9.54 32.68 22.09
C HIS A 115 -10.82 32.09 22.68
N GLN A 116 -11.54 31.25 21.93
CA GLN A 116 -12.82 30.66 22.38
C GLN A 116 -12.62 29.52 23.37
N PHE A 117 -11.55 28.74 23.20
CA PHE A 117 -11.22 27.58 24.02
C PHE A 117 -9.75 27.66 24.47
N PRO A 118 -9.39 28.65 25.32
CA PRO A 118 -8.01 28.83 25.76
C PRO A 118 -7.48 27.61 26.48
N PHE A 119 -6.18 27.37 26.36
CA PHE A 119 -5.47 26.38 27.17
C PHE A 119 -5.42 26.85 28.62
N GLU A 120 -5.79 25.99 29.55
CA GLU A 120 -5.67 26.28 30.98
C GLU A 120 -4.20 26.24 31.42
N SER A 121 -3.78 27.23 32.20
CA SER A 121 -2.41 27.35 32.72
C SER A 121 -2.38 27.04 34.22
N GLY A 122 -1.86 25.86 34.59
CA GLY A 122 -1.65 25.49 35.99
C GLY A 122 -1.22 24.05 36.19
N ALA A 123 -0.35 23.79 37.17
CA ALA A 123 0.18 22.46 37.48
C ALA A 123 -0.89 21.42 37.89
N ALA A 124 -2.07 21.89 38.32
CA ALA A 124 -3.21 21.04 38.70
C ALA A 124 -4.11 20.62 37.52
N SER A 125 -3.97 21.23 36.34
CA SER A 125 -4.76 20.94 35.13
C SER A 125 -3.84 21.01 33.89
N PRO A 126 -2.90 20.05 33.72
CA PRO A 126 -2.01 20.07 32.57
C PRO A 126 -2.81 19.96 31.27
N GLU A 127 -2.45 20.76 30.27
CA GLU A 127 -2.99 20.67 28.91
C GLU A 127 -2.12 19.74 28.08
N CYS A 128 -2.77 18.87 27.31
CA CYS A 128 -2.10 17.91 26.45
C CYS A 128 -3.01 17.59 25.26
N VAL A 129 -2.53 17.89 24.05
CA VAL A 129 -3.26 17.61 22.82
C VAL A 129 -2.80 16.27 22.28
N ALA A 130 -3.73 15.38 21.90
CA ALA A 130 -3.37 14.18 21.15
C ALA A 130 -3.55 14.41 19.65
N ARG A 131 -2.49 14.14 18.89
CA ARG A 131 -2.55 14.05 17.44
C ARG A 131 -3.02 12.66 17.05
N VAL A 132 -4.30 12.53 16.71
CA VAL A 132 -4.88 11.26 16.25
C VAL A 132 -5.25 11.29 14.77
N THR A 133 -5.24 12.49 14.16
CA THR A 133 -5.53 12.67 12.74
C THR A 133 -4.26 12.46 11.89
N ARG A 134 -4.43 11.77 10.75
CA ARG A 134 -3.33 11.61 9.77
C ARG A 134 -2.98 12.96 9.13
N LEU A 135 -1.70 13.14 8.77
CA LEU A 135 -1.19 14.36 8.11
C LEU A 135 -1.87 14.67 6.77
N THR A 136 -2.55 13.68 6.17
CA THR A 136 -3.28 13.86 4.91
C THR A 136 -4.64 14.55 5.07
N PHE A 137 -5.09 14.80 6.30
CA PHE A 137 -6.34 15.50 6.59
C PHE A 137 -6.08 16.83 7.27
N VAL A 138 -6.93 17.82 6.97
CA VAL A 138 -6.76 19.21 7.39
C VAL A 138 -6.83 19.41 8.91
N ASP A 139 -7.57 18.57 9.64
CA ASP A 139 -7.66 18.67 11.10
C ASP A 139 -6.31 18.43 11.80
N SER A 140 -5.39 17.71 11.15
CA SER A 140 -4.02 17.53 11.66
C SER A 140 -3.24 18.84 11.78
N VAL A 141 -3.59 19.86 10.99
CA VAL A 141 -2.99 21.20 11.06
C VAL A 141 -3.29 21.84 12.42
N TRP A 142 -4.54 21.78 12.90
CA TRP A 142 -4.91 22.27 14.23
C TRP A 142 -4.27 21.44 15.33
N GLU A 143 -4.30 20.10 15.24
CA GLU A 143 -3.71 19.24 16.28
C GLU A 143 -2.22 19.54 16.50
N ILE A 144 -1.47 19.79 15.42
CA ILE A 144 -0.03 20.04 15.47
C ILE A 144 0.26 21.49 15.84
N LEU A 145 -0.18 22.44 15.00
CA LEU A 145 0.19 23.85 15.19
C LEU A 145 -0.54 24.48 16.38
N GLY A 146 -1.77 24.04 16.65
CA GLY A 146 -2.58 24.52 17.78
C GLY A 146 -1.92 24.25 19.13
N ALA A 147 -1.26 23.10 19.28
CA ALA A 147 -0.52 22.75 20.49
C ALA A 147 0.87 23.41 20.52
N LEU A 148 1.67 23.20 19.47
CA LEU A 148 3.09 23.60 19.45
C LEU A 148 3.29 25.11 19.54
N LEU A 149 2.45 25.92 18.88
CA LEU A 149 2.56 27.38 18.92
C LEU A 149 2.17 27.99 20.27
N LYS A 150 1.44 27.24 21.12
CA LYS A 150 1.15 27.64 22.51
C LYS A 150 1.99 26.88 23.53
N GLN A 151 3.04 26.17 23.09
CA GLN A 151 3.93 25.39 23.95
C GLN A 151 3.18 24.33 24.79
N VAL A 152 2.07 23.81 24.25
CA VAL A 152 1.30 22.74 24.87
C VAL A 152 1.84 21.38 24.42
N PRO A 153 2.04 20.43 25.33
CA PRO A 153 2.44 19.06 25.00
C PRO A 153 1.55 18.43 23.92
N LEU A 154 2.18 17.82 22.92
CA LEU A 154 1.53 17.08 21.85
C LEU A 154 1.87 15.59 21.98
N VAL A 155 0.87 14.74 22.18
CA VAL A 155 1.03 13.29 22.11
C VAL A 155 0.90 12.85 20.67
N HIS A 156 1.94 12.20 20.17
CA HIS A 156 1.93 11.53 18.88
C HIS A 156 2.11 10.04 19.12
N LEU A 157 1.07 9.26 18.77
CA LEU A 157 1.09 7.81 18.94
C LEU A 157 1.52 7.15 17.63
N GLU A 158 2.78 6.71 17.61
CA GLU A 158 3.35 5.93 16.52
C GLU A 158 3.85 4.59 17.08
N PRO A 159 3.19 3.47 16.78
CA PRO A 159 3.63 2.18 17.29
C PRO A 159 4.88 1.71 16.54
N ALA A 160 5.87 1.25 17.30
CA ALA A 160 7.10 0.67 16.77
C ALA A 160 6.80 -0.52 15.83
N GLY A 161 7.52 -0.58 14.70
CA GLY A 161 7.58 -1.77 13.84
C GLY A 161 6.41 -2.01 12.87
N SER A 162 5.50 -1.06 12.66
CA SER A 162 4.36 -1.24 11.75
C SER A 162 4.51 -0.55 10.40
N THR A 163 4.94 -1.28 9.37
CA THR A 163 4.92 -0.85 7.95
C THR A 163 3.53 -0.97 7.30
N ALA A 164 2.52 -1.50 8.00
CA ALA A 164 1.16 -1.61 7.49
C ALA A 164 0.49 -0.24 7.32
N ARG A 165 -0.29 -0.09 6.24
CA ARG A 165 -1.07 1.11 5.85
C ARG A 165 -2.24 1.36 6.83
N ARG A 166 -1.95 1.70 8.10
CA ARG A 166 -2.92 1.82 9.21
C ARG A 166 -3.96 2.91 9.01
N ARG A 167 -5.25 2.58 9.05
CA ARG A 167 -6.39 3.45 8.68
C ARG A 167 -6.65 4.55 9.71
N SER A 168 -6.57 4.27 11.01
CA SER A 168 -6.72 5.25 12.09
C SER A 168 -6.03 4.74 13.37
N VAL A 169 -5.26 5.59 14.06
CA VAL A 169 -4.57 5.22 15.31
C VAL A 169 -5.59 4.80 16.39
N VAL A 170 -6.71 5.52 16.47
CA VAL A 170 -7.78 5.23 17.43
C VAL A 170 -8.48 3.92 17.09
N LEU A 171 -8.82 3.66 15.81
CA LEU A 171 -9.51 2.42 15.43
C LEU A 171 -8.61 1.18 15.52
N ASP A 172 -7.35 1.31 15.08
CA ASP A 172 -6.47 0.16 14.97
C ASP A 172 -5.88 -0.24 16.34
N ARG A 173 -5.89 0.67 17.34
CA ARG A 173 -5.32 0.49 18.67
C ARG A 173 -6.04 1.33 19.75
N THR A 174 -7.36 1.18 19.88
CA THR A 174 -8.14 1.97 20.84
C THR A 174 -7.67 1.84 22.28
N GLU A 175 -7.30 0.63 22.70
CA GLU A 175 -6.77 0.38 24.04
C GLU A 175 -5.48 1.17 24.30
N LEU A 176 -4.52 1.12 23.36
CA LEU A 176 -3.28 1.89 23.47
C LEU A 176 -3.57 3.41 23.52
N PHE A 177 -4.51 3.88 22.69
CA PHE A 177 -4.93 5.27 22.73
C PHE A 177 -5.50 5.65 24.10
N MET A 178 -6.39 4.83 24.67
CA MET A 178 -6.98 5.07 25.99
C MET A 178 -5.93 5.01 27.12
N GLN A 179 -5.01 4.03 27.07
CA GLN A 179 -3.90 3.93 28.02
C GLN A 179 -2.98 5.15 27.95
N ALA A 180 -2.64 5.61 26.73
CA ALA A 180 -1.84 6.81 26.54
C ALA A 180 -2.59 8.08 26.96
N ALA A 181 -3.90 8.15 26.68
CA ALA A 181 -4.73 9.27 27.10
C ALA A 181 -4.72 9.42 28.63
N GLN A 182 -4.83 8.30 29.35
CA GLN A 182 -4.74 8.27 30.80
C GLN A 182 -3.33 8.60 31.30
N ALA A 183 -2.31 7.93 30.78
CA ALA A 183 -0.92 8.05 31.27
C ALA A 183 -0.30 9.42 30.99
N LEU A 184 -0.68 10.07 29.90
CA LEU A 184 -0.16 11.36 29.46
C LEU A 184 -1.13 12.51 29.73
N CYS A 185 -2.25 12.23 30.42
CA CYS A 185 -3.28 13.20 30.75
C CYS A 185 -3.78 13.99 29.53
N VAL A 186 -4.09 13.29 28.43
CA VAL A 186 -4.63 13.92 27.21
C VAL A 186 -5.89 14.69 27.57
N SER A 187 -5.89 15.99 27.28
CA SER A 187 -7.00 16.90 27.57
C SER A 187 -7.84 17.21 26.34
N ARG A 188 -7.27 17.14 25.13
CA ARG A 188 -7.96 17.48 23.88
C ARG A 188 -7.56 16.58 22.73
N PHE A 189 -8.53 16.20 21.89
CA PHE A 189 -8.26 15.53 20.62
C PHE A 189 -9.38 15.78 19.61
N THR A 190 -9.07 15.61 18.33
CA THR A 190 -10.05 15.68 17.22
C THR A 190 -10.42 14.30 16.73
N ILE A 191 -11.69 14.05 16.45
CA ILE A 191 -12.17 12.74 16.05
C ILE A 191 -13.39 12.86 15.13
N VAL A 192 -13.48 12.01 14.12
CA VAL A 192 -14.70 11.94 13.29
C VAL A 192 -15.81 11.20 14.05
N PRO A 193 -17.10 11.55 13.88
CA PRO A 193 -18.22 10.91 14.58
C PRO A 193 -18.18 9.37 14.57
N SER A 194 -17.90 8.75 13.42
CA SER A 194 -17.84 7.29 13.30
C SER A 194 -16.75 6.63 14.15
N VAL A 195 -15.60 7.28 14.31
CA VAL A 195 -14.50 6.78 15.15
C VAL A 195 -14.80 7.01 16.63
N LEU A 196 -15.47 8.11 16.97
CA LEU A 196 -15.93 8.38 18.34
C LEU A 196 -16.95 7.32 18.80
N GLU A 197 -17.87 6.90 17.95
CA GLU A 197 -18.85 5.85 18.27
C GLU A 197 -18.15 4.53 18.69
N VAL A 198 -17.11 4.10 17.95
CA VAL A 198 -16.30 2.91 18.31
C VAL A 198 -15.56 3.09 19.63
N LEU A 199 -14.91 4.25 19.83
CA LEU A 199 -14.16 4.56 21.05
C LEU A 199 -15.07 4.48 22.29
N LEU A 200 -16.27 5.08 22.22
CA LEU A 200 -17.22 5.10 23.34
C LEU A 200 -17.81 3.72 23.64
N LEU A 201 -18.04 2.90 22.61
CA LEU A 201 -18.51 1.52 22.80
C LEU A 201 -17.48 0.66 23.53
N GLN A 202 -16.21 0.75 23.14
CA GLN A 202 -15.12 0.00 23.77
C GLN A 202 -14.82 0.50 25.19
N HIS A 203 -14.84 1.82 25.41
CA HIS A 203 -14.71 2.39 26.75
C HIS A 203 -15.80 1.90 27.70
N ARG A 204 -17.06 1.82 27.24
CA ARG A 204 -18.18 1.34 28.06
C ARG A 204 -18.07 -0.15 28.40
N ALA A 205 -17.51 -0.95 27.50
CA ALA A 205 -17.50 -2.40 27.64
C ALA A 205 -16.30 -2.93 28.45
N SER A 206 -15.23 -2.15 28.63
CA SER A 206 -14.04 -2.56 29.38
C SER A 206 -13.98 -1.97 30.79
N THR A 207 -14.03 -2.83 31.81
CA THR A 207 -13.82 -2.42 33.22
C THR A 207 -12.36 -2.08 33.53
N ARG A 208 -11.39 -2.58 32.73
CA ARG A 208 -9.95 -2.30 32.90
C ARG A 208 -9.57 -0.87 32.50
N LEU A 209 -10.38 -0.23 31.66
CA LEU A 209 -10.14 1.10 31.10
C LEU A 209 -11.05 2.17 31.72
N GLU A 210 -11.65 1.86 32.87
CA GLU A 210 -12.50 2.78 33.61
C GLU A 210 -11.68 4.04 34.00
N GLY A 211 -12.19 5.22 33.60
CA GLY A 211 -11.51 6.49 33.83
C GLY A 211 -10.37 6.80 32.85
N ALA A 212 -10.12 5.99 31.82
CA ALA A 212 -9.04 6.24 30.86
C ALA A 212 -9.16 7.58 30.11
N LEU A 213 -10.37 8.11 29.97
CA LEU A 213 -10.65 9.40 29.34
C LEU A 213 -10.96 10.51 30.37
N ALA A 214 -10.69 10.31 31.66
CA ALA A 214 -11.05 11.26 32.72
C ALA A 214 -10.34 12.62 32.62
N SER A 215 -9.15 12.67 32.00
CA SER A 215 -8.41 13.92 31.76
C SER A 215 -8.94 14.73 30.57
N VAL A 216 -9.78 14.12 29.72
CA VAL A 216 -10.28 14.75 28.49
C VAL A 216 -11.30 15.83 28.84
N ARG A 217 -11.01 17.06 28.42
CA ARG A 217 -11.85 18.24 28.65
C ARG A 217 -12.54 18.73 27.38
N LEU A 218 -11.95 18.49 26.21
CA LEU A 218 -12.49 18.96 24.93
C LEU A 218 -12.34 17.92 23.84
N VAL A 219 -13.45 17.45 23.30
CA VAL A 219 -13.50 16.54 22.14
C VAL A 219 -13.99 17.32 20.94
N LEU A 220 -13.13 17.47 19.93
CA LEU A 220 -13.43 18.16 18.69
C LEU A 220 -13.97 17.14 17.70
N VAL A 221 -15.19 17.35 17.20
CA VAL A 221 -15.82 16.45 16.23
C VAL A 221 -15.99 17.17 14.92
N SER A 222 -15.31 16.70 13.88
CA SER A 222 -15.37 17.27 12.54
C SER A 222 -15.45 16.19 11.48
N GLY A 223 -15.72 16.59 10.23
CA GLY A 223 -15.62 15.72 9.06
C GLY A 223 -16.87 14.92 8.71
N GLU A 224 -17.78 14.59 9.63
CA GLU A 224 -19.06 13.90 9.32
C GLU A 224 -20.25 14.53 10.08
N VAL A 225 -21.47 14.18 9.67
CA VAL A 225 -22.68 14.58 10.39
C VAL A 225 -22.67 13.94 11.78
N LEU A 226 -22.74 14.75 12.83
CA LEU A 226 -22.82 14.30 14.22
C LEU A 226 -24.25 13.84 14.56
N PRO A 227 -24.49 12.54 14.83
CA PRO A 227 -25.82 12.06 15.18
C PRO A 227 -26.20 12.42 16.62
N LEU A 228 -27.46 12.77 16.86
CA LEU A 228 -27.96 13.08 18.21
C LEU A 228 -27.74 11.92 19.20
N ARG A 229 -27.90 10.67 18.76
CA ARG A 229 -27.63 9.49 19.61
C ARG A 229 -26.20 9.45 20.12
N LEU A 230 -25.23 9.89 19.31
CA LEU A 230 -23.82 9.88 19.64
C LEU A 230 -23.51 10.99 20.64
N VAL A 231 -24.18 12.14 20.51
CA VAL A 231 -24.16 13.18 21.54
C VAL A 231 -24.65 12.64 22.88
N GLU A 232 -25.80 11.95 22.91
CA GLU A 232 -26.35 11.34 24.13
C GLU A 232 -25.43 10.24 24.73
N GLN A 233 -24.70 9.52 23.89
CA GLN A 233 -23.69 8.54 24.33
C GLN A 233 -22.45 9.24 24.91
N ALA A 234 -21.92 10.25 24.21
CA ALA A 234 -20.75 11.02 24.63
C ALA A 234 -21.02 11.76 25.94
N ALA A 235 -22.18 12.39 26.11
CA ALA A 235 -22.55 13.08 27.34
C ALA A 235 -22.61 12.14 28.56
N ARG A 236 -22.94 10.85 28.36
CA ARG A 236 -22.93 9.84 29.43
C ARG A 236 -21.53 9.31 29.72
N ALA A 237 -20.73 9.07 28.68
CA ALA A 237 -19.40 8.50 28.81
C ALA A 237 -18.34 9.53 29.26
N LEU A 238 -18.51 10.79 28.88
CA LEU A 238 -17.58 11.89 29.12
C LEU A 238 -18.33 13.09 29.76
N PRO A 239 -18.93 12.93 30.96
CA PRO A 239 -19.79 13.95 31.56
C PRO A 239 -19.05 15.25 31.91
N HIS A 240 -17.72 15.22 31.97
CA HIS A 240 -16.87 16.36 32.28
C HIS A 240 -16.28 17.04 31.03
N ALA A 241 -16.36 16.40 29.86
CA ALA A 241 -15.78 16.92 28.62
C ALA A 241 -16.82 17.73 27.84
N LYS A 242 -16.37 18.81 27.20
CA LYS A 242 -17.14 19.54 26.19
C LYS A 242 -16.98 18.84 24.85
N LEU A 243 -18.09 18.60 24.17
CA LEU A 243 -18.12 18.12 22.79
C LEU A 243 -18.33 19.32 21.86
N LEU A 244 -17.45 19.51 20.88
CA LEU A 244 -17.52 20.61 19.93
C LEU A 244 -17.77 20.07 18.53
N ASN A 245 -18.96 20.30 17.98
CA ASN A 245 -19.28 19.95 16.61
C ASN A 245 -18.74 21.05 15.68
N LEU A 246 -17.81 20.70 14.80
CA LEU A 246 -17.15 21.60 13.88
C LEU A 246 -17.54 21.24 12.45
N TYR A 247 -17.70 22.26 11.60
CA TYR A 247 -18.02 22.07 10.19
C TYR A 247 -17.12 22.92 9.31
N GLY A 248 -16.64 22.30 8.24
CA GLY A 248 -15.96 22.94 7.13
C GLY A 248 -15.38 21.92 6.15
N SER A 249 -14.41 22.38 5.36
CA SER A 249 -13.74 21.59 4.34
C SER A 249 -12.27 22.00 4.18
N THR A 250 -11.51 21.23 3.41
CA THR A 250 -10.10 21.52 3.11
C THR A 250 -9.93 22.89 2.44
N GLU A 251 -10.87 23.27 1.57
CA GLU A 251 -10.89 24.54 0.82
C GLU A 251 -11.09 25.78 1.70
N VAL A 252 -11.53 25.59 2.94
CA VAL A 252 -11.78 26.67 3.92
C VAL A 252 -10.94 26.51 5.17
N SER A 253 -9.74 25.94 5.02
CA SER A 253 -8.75 25.79 6.08
C SER A 253 -9.21 25.00 7.31
N GLY A 254 -10.05 23.98 7.07
CA GLY A 254 -10.53 23.06 8.11
C GLY A 254 -11.98 23.33 8.46
N ASP A 255 -12.21 24.18 9.45
CA ASP A 255 -13.55 24.46 9.97
C ASP A 255 -13.87 25.96 9.87
N VAL A 256 -15.16 26.26 9.69
CA VAL A 256 -15.71 27.62 9.50
C VAL A 256 -16.88 27.92 10.43
N THR A 257 -17.57 26.90 10.93
CA THR A 257 -18.63 27.02 11.93
C THR A 257 -18.42 26.03 13.06
N TRP A 258 -19.03 26.32 14.21
CA TRP A 258 -18.93 25.48 15.39
C TRP A 258 -20.20 25.48 16.24
N MET A 259 -20.46 24.38 16.92
CA MET A 259 -21.48 24.27 17.95
C MET A 259 -20.92 23.54 19.17
N ALA A 260 -20.84 24.24 20.31
CA ALA A 260 -20.55 23.59 21.59
C ALA A 260 -21.81 22.87 22.05
N ILE A 261 -21.70 21.56 22.22
CA ILE A 261 -22.81 20.71 22.62
C ILE A 261 -22.97 20.80 24.15
N PRO A 262 -24.11 21.28 24.66
CA PRO A 262 -24.32 21.39 26.09
C PRO A 262 -24.54 20.01 26.72
N ALA A 263 -23.96 19.79 27.91
CA ALA A 263 -24.17 18.59 28.70
C ALA A 263 -24.56 18.97 30.14
N PRO A 264 -25.73 18.51 30.66
CA PRO A 264 -26.76 17.73 29.98
C PRO A 264 -27.61 18.57 29.01
N LEU A 265 -28.20 17.92 27.99
CA LEU A 265 -29.15 18.55 27.06
C LEU A 265 -30.50 18.81 27.74
N SER A 266 -31.10 19.98 27.51
CA SER A 266 -32.47 20.26 27.96
C SER A 266 -33.52 19.50 27.13
N ALA A 267 -34.71 19.27 27.70
CA ALA A 267 -35.80 18.57 27.01
C ALA A 267 -36.26 19.29 25.73
N SER A 268 -36.26 20.63 25.73
CA SER A 268 -36.59 21.44 24.56
C SER A 268 -35.54 21.32 23.46
N GLN A 269 -34.24 21.33 23.81
CA GLN A 269 -33.16 21.11 22.85
C GLN A 269 -33.20 19.71 22.25
N LEU A 270 -33.44 18.68 23.06
CA LEU A 270 -33.61 17.31 22.57
C LEU A 270 -34.76 17.20 21.58
N ALA A 271 -35.91 17.82 21.87
CA ALA A 271 -37.04 17.85 20.94
C ALA A 271 -36.67 18.57 19.63
N HIS A 272 -36.02 19.72 19.73
CA HIS A 272 -35.58 20.51 18.57
C HIS A 272 -34.59 19.73 17.68
N TRP A 273 -33.55 19.13 18.27
CA TRP A 273 -32.52 18.40 17.53
C TRP A 273 -32.97 17.02 17.05
N ARG A 274 -34.02 16.42 17.65
CA ARG A 274 -34.68 15.23 17.08
C ARG A 274 -35.40 15.56 15.77
N GLN A 275 -35.90 16.78 15.64
CA GLN A 275 -36.61 17.23 14.45
C GLN A 275 -35.66 17.64 13.31
N PHE A 276 -34.57 18.34 13.62
CA PHE A 276 -33.71 18.96 12.62
C PHE A 276 -32.29 18.38 12.53
N GLY A 277 -31.90 17.51 13.46
CA GLY A 277 -30.52 17.03 13.61
C GLY A 277 -29.69 17.87 14.58
N VAL A 278 -28.40 17.56 14.71
CA VAL A 278 -27.46 18.36 15.50
C VAL A 278 -26.95 19.51 14.61
N PRO A 279 -27.05 20.78 15.05
CA PRO A 279 -26.63 21.91 14.26
C PRO A 279 -25.12 21.94 14.03
N ILE A 280 -24.71 22.40 12.86
CA ILE A 280 -23.29 22.57 12.46
C ILE A 280 -22.71 23.91 12.93
N GLY A 281 -23.57 24.79 13.46
CA GLY A 281 -23.20 26.05 14.06
C GLY A 281 -24.42 26.94 14.22
N SER A 282 -24.18 28.21 14.48
CA SER A 282 -25.21 29.25 14.46
C SER A 282 -24.74 30.40 13.57
N VAL A 283 -25.65 31.29 13.18
CA VAL A 283 -25.30 32.50 12.42
C VAL A 283 -24.31 33.39 13.18
N ARG A 284 -24.16 33.19 14.49
CA ARG A 284 -23.19 33.87 15.38
C ARG A 284 -21.91 33.06 15.61
N ASN A 285 -21.98 31.74 15.59
CA ASN A 285 -20.85 30.85 15.90
C ASN A 285 -20.01 30.56 14.65
N ARG A 286 -19.16 31.54 14.29
CA ARG A 286 -18.22 31.45 13.18
C ARG A 286 -16.79 31.41 13.67
N ILE A 287 -15.91 30.91 12.81
CA ILE A 287 -14.48 30.87 13.07
C ILE A 287 -13.83 32.12 12.50
N GLY A 288 -13.23 32.92 13.40
CA GLY A 288 -12.52 34.15 13.05
C GLY A 288 -13.35 35.12 12.22
N ASP A 289 -12.78 35.60 11.11
CA ASP A 289 -13.42 36.58 10.21
C ASP A 289 -14.42 35.97 9.19
N THR A 290 -14.78 34.70 9.35
CA THR A 290 -15.56 33.97 8.35
C THR A 290 -16.93 34.61 8.09
N ARG A 291 -17.25 34.77 6.81
CA ARG A 291 -18.54 35.24 6.29
C ARG A 291 -19.28 34.09 5.62
N LEU A 292 -20.59 34.03 5.84
CA LEU A 292 -21.45 32.95 5.35
C LEU A 292 -22.66 33.54 4.62
N LYS A 293 -23.11 32.87 3.57
CA LYS A 293 -24.40 33.13 2.90
C LYS A 293 -25.03 31.82 2.46
N LEU A 294 -26.35 31.80 2.31
CA LEU A 294 -27.07 30.73 1.62
C LEU A 294 -27.44 31.20 0.22
N GLU A 295 -27.10 30.44 -0.82
CA GLU A 295 -27.60 30.65 -2.17
C GLU A 295 -28.82 29.76 -2.43
N VAL A 296 -29.93 30.38 -2.84
CA VAL A 296 -31.23 29.75 -2.99
C VAL A 296 -31.60 29.68 -4.48
N ASP A 297 -32.37 28.66 -4.86
CA ASP A 297 -32.89 28.50 -6.23
C ASP A 297 -33.53 29.79 -6.75
N GLY A 298 -33.14 30.19 -7.97
CA GLY A 298 -33.53 31.47 -8.58
C GLY A 298 -32.48 32.58 -8.46
N GLY A 299 -31.30 32.30 -7.90
CA GLY A 299 -30.16 33.25 -7.86
C GLY A 299 -30.20 34.25 -6.72
N ALA A 300 -31.14 34.10 -5.79
CA ALA A 300 -31.19 34.90 -4.57
C ALA A 300 -30.11 34.41 -3.58
N SER A 301 -29.49 35.34 -2.84
CA SER A 301 -28.56 35.01 -1.77
C SER A 301 -28.97 35.64 -0.45
N ILE A 302 -28.92 34.86 0.61
CA ILE A 302 -29.25 35.27 1.97
C ILE A 302 -27.94 35.38 2.74
N ALA A 303 -27.45 36.60 2.95
CA ALA A 303 -26.30 36.82 3.81
C ALA A 303 -26.65 36.44 5.25
N LEU A 304 -25.91 35.50 5.82
CA LEU A 304 -26.02 35.21 7.23
C LEU A 304 -25.16 36.28 7.91
N GLN A 305 -25.73 37.18 8.70
CA GLN A 305 -24.99 38.16 9.49
C GLN A 305 -25.19 37.91 11.00
N PRO A 306 -24.24 38.28 11.87
CA PRO A 306 -24.43 38.17 13.32
C PRO A 306 -25.62 39.01 13.82
N ASP A 307 -25.87 40.13 13.14
CA ASP A 307 -26.94 41.11 13.39
C ASP A 307 -28.27 40.72 12.74
N PHE A 308 -28.44 39.45 12.34
CA PHE A 308 -29.70 38.90 11.85
C PHE A 308 -30.72 38.95 13.01
N ALA A 309 -31.29 40.13 13.20
CA ALA A 309 -32.19 40.44 14.28
C ALA A 309 -33.49 39.70 14.05
N LEU A 310 -33.92 39.00 15.10
CA LEU A 310 -35.26 38.49 15.36
C LEU A 310 -36.27 39.65 15.29
N SER A 311 -36.59 40.11 14.08
CA SER A 311 -37.70 41.03 13.81
C SER A 311 -38.94 40.22 13.47
N SER A 312 -39.38 39.35 14.38
CA SER A 312 -40.71 38.75 14.29
C SER A 312 -41.06 38.12 15.64
N THR A 313 -42.15 38.60 16.25
CA THR A 313 -42.81 38.00 17.41
C THR A 313 -43.51 36.67 17.09
N SER A 314 -43.23 36.07 15.94
CA SER A 314 -43.73 34.76 15.51
C SER A 314 -42.65 33.69 15.71
N PRO A 315 -43.01 32.41 15.91
CA PRO A 315 -42.01 31.33 15.98
C PRO A 315 -41.10 31.37 14.74
N PRO A 316 -39.77 31.18 14.90
CA PRO A 316 -38.85 31.27 13.78
C PRO A 316 -39.21 30.21 12.74
N GLN A 317 -39.71 30.66 11.59
CA GLN A 317 -39.93 29.74 10.47
C GLN A 317 -38.57 29.32 9.90
N PRO A 318 -38.39 28.05 9.51
CA PRO A 318 -37.20 27.62 8.80
C PRO A 318 -36.96 28.49 7.57
N SER A 319 -35.71 28.92 7.36
CA SER A 319 -35.34 29.50 6.07
C SER A 319 -35.56 28.46 4.96
N GLN A 320 -35.71 28.95 3.73
CA GLN A 320 -35.57 28.07 2.57
C GLN A 320 -34.19 27.39 2.61
N GLU A 321 -34.13 26.13 2.17
CA GLU A 321 -32.88 25.41 1.99
C GLU A 321 -32.07 26.04 0.85
N GLY A 322 -30.76 26.15 1.03
CA GLY A 322 -29.87 26.75 0.06
C GLY A 322 -28.43 26.28 0.22
N GLU A 323 -27.61 26.51 -0.80
CA GLU A 323 -26.18 26.18 -0.79
C GLU A 323 -25.42 27.08 0.18
N LEU A 324 -24.70 26.48 1.13
CA LEU A 324 -23.82 27.25 2.01
C LEU A 324 -22.58 27.74 1.23
N CYS A 325 -22.32 29.03 1.29
CA CYS A 325 -21.13 29.64 0.70
C CYS A 325 -20.30 30.36 1.78
N VAL A 326 -18.98 30.28 1.65
CA VAL A 326 -18.01 30.76 2.64
C VAL A 326 -17.12 31.84 2.03
N ALA A 327 -16.78 32.86 2.82
CA ALA A 327 -15.75 33.84 2.50
C ALA A 327 -14.98 34.28 3.75
N GLY A 328 -13.89 35.02 3.56
CA GLY A 328 -12.99 35.48 4.64
C GLY A 328 -11.58 34.88 4.51
N SER A 329 -10.75 35.08 5.52
CA SER A 329 -9.37 34.60 5.54
C SER A 329 -9.25 33.08 5.53
N ALA A 330 -10.31 32.35 5.89
CA ALA A 330 -10.35 30.89 5.87
C ALA A 330 -10.14 30.28 4.47
N LEU A 331 -10.37 31.04 3.39
CA LEU A 331 -10.29 30.53 2.02
C LEU A 331 -8.87 30.10 1.61
N ALA A 332 -8.78 28.91 1.01
CA ALA A 332 -7.60 28.46 0.28
C ALA A 332 -7.30 29.38 -0.92
N LEU A 333 -6.06 29.35 -1.42
CA LEU A 333 -5.71 30.09 -2.65
C LEU A 333 -6.44 29.54 -3.87
N GLY A 334 -6.69 28.23 -3.89
CA GLY A 334 -7.30 27.51 -4.99
C GLY A 334 -6.71 26.10 -5.12
N TYR A 335 -6.82 25.52 -6.31
CA TYR A 335 -6.25 24.22 -6.63
C TYR A 335 -4.92 24.36 -7.38
N VAL A 336 -4.00 23.42 -7.17
CA VAL A 336 -2.71 23.34 -7.91
C VAL A 336 -2.95 23.11 -9.40
N ALA A 337 -2.40 23.96 -10.28
CA ALA A 337 -2.52 23.82 -11.74
C ALA A 337 -1.69 22.63 -12.28
N ARG A 338 -2.21 21.94 -13.30
CA ARG A 338 -1.54 20.77 -13.92
C ARG A 338 -0.38 21.11 -14.87
N GLU A 339 -0.23 22.35 -15.33
CA GLU A 339 0.71 22.72 -16.42
C GLU A 339 1.90 23.63 -16.04
N ALA A 340 2.05 24.07 -14.78
CA ALA A 340 3.13 24.99 -14.41
C ALA A 340 4.46 24.26 -14.13
N VAL A 341 5.20 23.94 -15.20
CA VAL A 341 6.63 23.51 -15.15
C VAL A 341 7.59 24.72 -15.20
N THR A 342 7.08 25.95 -15.19
CA THR A 342 7.90 27.17 -15.24
C THR A 342 7.55 28.14 -14.09
N SER A 343 8.40 28.11 -13.06
CA SER A 343 8.84 29.19 -12.14
C SER A 343 7.87 30.17 -11.46
N GLU A 344 6.57 29.93 -11.40
CA GLU A 344 5.68 30.53 -10.39
C GLU A 344 4.64 29.47 -10.01
N PHE A 345 4.30 29.33 -8.72
CA PHE A 345 3.22 28.45 -8.29
C PHE A 345 1.93 28.84 -9.01
N GLY A 346 1.64 28.20 -10.14
CA GLY A 346 0.39 28.36 -10.88
C GLY A 346 -0.75 27.81 -10.04
N VAL A 347 -1.36 28.65 -9.20
CA VAL A 347 -2.65 28.37 -8.60
C VAL A 347 -3.70 28.66 -9.68
N LEU A 348 -4.62 27.73 -9.91
CA LEU A 348 -5.80 28.01 -10.72
C LEU A 348 -6.65 29.06 -9.99
N SER A 349 -6.38 30.33 -10.25
CA SER A 349 -7.32 31.40 -9.99
C SER A 349 -8.38 31.38 -11.09
N SER A 350 -9.60 31.80 -10.75
CA SER A 350 -10.79 31.85 -11.61
C SER A 350 -10.62 32.58 -12.97
N ALA A 351 -9.44 33.14 -13.24
CA ALA A 351 -9.10 33.85 -14.47
C ALA A 351 -8.66 32.95 -15.63
N GLY A 352 -8.24 31.70 -15.39
CA GLY A 352 -7.68 30.82 -16.44
C GLY A 352 -8.56 29.63 -16.82
N GLY A 353 -9.09 29.64 -18.05
CA GLY A 353 -9.38 28.47 -18.91
C GLY A 353 -10.40 27.40 -18.50
N ASP A 354 -10.43 26.94 -17.26
CA ASP A 354 -11.21 25.75 -16.87
C ASP A 354 -12.62 26.12 -16.36
N VAL A 355 -13.64 25.49 -16.99
CA VAL A 355 -15.06 25.68 -16.66
C VAL A 355 -15.38 25.22 -15.23
N GLU A 356 -14.78 24.11 -14.74
CA GLU A 356 -15.00 23.60 -13.36
C GLU A 356 -14.50 24.56 -12.26
N ALA A 357 -13.39 25.27 -12.48
CA ALA A 357 -12.83 26.18 -11.49
C ALA A 357 -13.68 27.45 -11.32
N ARG A 358 -14.33 27.89 -12.41
CA ARG A 358 -15.26 29.03 -12.43
C ARG A 358 -16.60 28.74 -11.74
N GLU A 359 -17.06 27.49 -11.77
CA GLU A 359 -18.30 27.09 -11.10
C GLU A 359 -18.12 26.87 -9.58
N THR A 360 -16.91 26.53 -9.13
CA THR A 360 -16.63 26.23 -7.70
C THR A 360 -16.29 27.49 -6.87
N TRP A 361 -15.65 28.49 -7.49
CA TRP A 361 -15.23 29.73 -6.84
C TRP A 361 -15.87 30.94 -7.52
N VAL A 362 -16.63 31.73 -6.76
CA VAL A 362 -17.30 32.93 -7.27
C VAL A 362 -16.55 34.18 -6.82
N VAL A 363 -16.09 34.98 -7.78
CA VAL A 363 -15.64 36.35 -7.55
C VAL A 363 -16.84 37.27 -7.77
N ALA A 364 -17.29 37.99 -6.74
CA ALA A 364 -18.30 39.03 -6.90
C ALA A 364 -17.65 40.42 -6.88
N GLU A 365 -18.03 41.28 -7.84
CA GLU A 365 -17.65 42.69 -7.87
C GLU A 365 -18.47 43.51 -6.85
N ASN A 366 -17.73 44.26 -6.02
CA ASN A 366 -18.10 45.40 -5.18
C ASN A 366 -19.55 45.48 -4.65
N ALA A 367 -19.75 45.09 -3.40
CA ALA A 367 -20.79 45.71 -2.57
C ALA A 367 -20.30 47.11 -2.14
N GLY A 368 -20.52 48.12 -2.97
CA GLY A 368 -20.51 49.55 -2.63
C GLY A 368 -19.30 50.10 -1.85
N GLY A 369 -18.37 50.75 -2.57
CA GLY A 369 -17.47 51.77 -1.99
C GLY A 369 -16.18 51.27 -1.33
N GLY A 370 -15.08 51.24 -2.10
CA GLY A 370 -13.70 51.28 -1.60
C GLY A 370 -13.03 49.96 -1.19
N GLY A 371 -13.76 48.87 -0.98
CA GLY A 371 -13.19 47.54 -0.69
C GLY A 371 -13.07 46.67 -1.93
N GLY A 372 -11.93 46.00 -2.14
CA GLY A 372 -11.70 45.13 -3.30
C GLY A 372 -12.68 43.95 -3.45
N ALA A 373 -12.70 43.33 -4.64
CA ALA A 373 -13.59 42.21 -4.98
C ALA A 373 -13.46 41.04 -3.98
N GLN A 374 -14.60 40.53 -3.51
CA GLN A 374 -14.65 39.48 -2.49
C GLN A 374 -14.85 38.11 -3.13
N ARG A 375 -14.00 37.13 -2.74
CA ARG A 375 -14.12 35.73 -3.15
C ARG A 375 -15.07 34.97 -2.24
N TRP A 376 -15.88 34.10 -2.84
CA TRP A 376 -16.77 33.15 -2.17
C TRP A 376 -16.48 31.74 -2.66
N PHE A 377 -16.39 30.79 -1.72
CA PHE A 377 -16.33 29.36 -1.99
C PHE A 377 -17.71 28.74 -1.85
N ARG A 378 -18.16 28.03 -2.87
CA ARG A 378 -19.42 27.26 -2.88
C ARG A 378 -19.14 25.87 -2.32
N THR A 379 -19.77 25.50 -1.20
CA THR A 379 -19.42 24.23 -0.53
C THR A 379 -20.05 23.00 -1.18
N GLY A 380 -21.12 23.19 -1.97
CA GLY A 380 -22.03 22.13 -2.44
C GLY A 380 -22.89 21.51 -1.34
N ASP A 381 -22.85 22.02 -0.11
CA ASP A 381 -23.67 21.53 1.00
C ASP A 381 -24.97 22.34 1.11
N SER A 382 -26.10 21.65 1.10
CA SER A 382 -27.42 22.25 1.37
C SER A 382 -27.58 22.47 2.87
N CYS A 383 -27.94 23.68 3.27
CA CYS A 383 -28.18 24.06 4.65
C CYS A 383 -29.47 24.87 4.78
N LYS A 384 -30.04 24.87 5.98
CA LYS A 384 -31.09 25.81 6.38
C LYS A 384 -30.82 26.39 7.75
N VAL A 385 -31.42 27.55 8.00
CA VAL A 385 -31.36 28.22 9.30
C VAL A 385 -32.73 28.08 9.98
N VAL A 386 -32.73 27.64 11.23
CA VAL A 386 -33.93 27.62 12.07
C VAL A 386 -33.61 28.39 13.35
N GLY A 387 -34.29 29.51 13.58
CA GLY A 387 -33.88 30.46 14.62
C GLY A 387 -32.54 31.09 14.26
N ASP A 388 -31.52 30.86 15.10
CA ASP A 388 -30.13 31.24 14.82
C ASP A 388 -29.23 30.05 14.48
N GLU A 389 -29.73 28.80 14.57
CA GLU A 389 -28.96 27.57 14.33
C GLU A 389 -28.94 27.20 12.84
N ILE A 390 -27.78 26.72 12.37
CA ILE A 390 -27.56 26.27 10.99
C ILE A 390 -27.57 24.74 10.97
N PHE A 391 -28.46 24.16 10.17
CA PHE A 391 -28.64 22.72 10.02
C PHE A 391 -28.17 22.26 8.65
N TYR A 392 -27.33 21.23 8.64
CA TYR A 392 -26.92 20.53 7.44
C TYR A 392 -28.06 19.66 6.91
N CYS A 393 -28.46 19.86 5.65
CA CYS A 393 -29.59 19.17 5.01
C CYS A 393 -29.15 18.12 3.98
N GLY A 394 -27.85 18.02 3.68
CA GLY A 394 -27.31 17.10 2.69
C GLY A 394 -26.40 17.83 1.71
N ARG A 395 -26.04 17.16 0.62
CA ARG A 395 -25.33 17.79 -0.50
C ARG A 395 -26.26 18.05 -1.66
N LEU A 396 -26.02 19.15 -2.36
CA LEU A 396 -26.73 19.52 -3.59
C LEU A 396 -26.22 18.73 -4.80
N ASP A 397 -24.93 18.37 -4.74
CA ASP A 397 -24.31 17.42 -5.64
C ASP A 397 -24.47 15.99 -5.10
N SER A 398 -24.11 15.01 -5.91
CA SER A 398 -24.19 13.61 -5.54
C SER A 398 -23.05 13.13 -4.62
N LEU A 399 -22.32 14.04 -3.94
CA LEU A 399 -21.27 13.65 -2.99
C LEU A 399 -21.88 13.13 -1.68
N VAL A 400 -21.38 11.98 -1.23
CA VAL A 400 -21.65 11.40 0.08
C VAL A 400 -20.35 11.26 0.87
N LYS A 401 -20.45 11.30 2.20
CA LYS A 401 -19.33 10.96 3.09
C LYS A 401 -19.52 9.55 3.64
N ILE A 402 -18.59 8.66 3.30
CA ILE A 402 -18.56 7.28 3.79
C ILE A 402 -17.26 7.12 4.58
N ARG A 403 -17.37 6.93 5.91
CA ARG A 403 -16.21 6.73 6.81
C ARG A 403 -15.21 7.89 6.75
N GLY A 404 -15.70 9.13 6.77
CA GLY A 404 -14.91 10.36 6.64
C GLY A 404 -14.33 10.64 5.25
N GLN A 405 -14.55 9.76 4.26
CA GLN A 405 -14.08 9.94 2.89
C GLN A 405 -15.19 10.49 1.99
N ARG A 406 -14.85 11.48 1.15
CA ARG A 406 -15.76 12.08 0.17
C ARG A 406 -15.83 11.20 -1.08
N VAL A 407 -17.02 10.67 -1.37
CA VAL A 407 -17.32 9.80 -2.53
C VAL A 407 -18.44 10.44 -3.35
N GLN A 408 -18.23 10.65 -4.64
CA GLN A 408 -19.29 11.12 -5.54
C GLN A 408 -20.13 9.91 -6.01
N LEU A 409 -21.44 9.89 -5.74
CA LEU A 409 -22.32 8.79 -6.16
C LEU A 409 -22.37 8.67 -7.68
N GLU A 410 -22.43 9.77 -8.44
CA GLU A 410 -22.37 9.71 -9.91
C GLU A 410 -21.03 9.18 -10.44
N ALA A 411 -19.92 9.44 -9.73
CA ALA A 411 -18.64 8.84 -10.10
C ALA A 411 -18.67 7.34 -9.83
N ALA A 412 -19.22 6.93 -8.70
CA ALA A 412 -19.41 5.53 -8.39
C ALA A 412 -20.41 4.85 -9.35
N GLU A 413 -21.47 5.54 -9.82
CA GLU A 413 -22.44 5.04 -10.80
C GLU A 413 -21.75 4.83 -12.14
N ARG A 414 -20.95 5.80 -12.61
CA ARG A 414 -20.13 5.66 -13.82
C ARG A 414 -19.13 4.52 -13.71
N VAL A 415 -18.55 4.30 -12.53
CA VAL A 415 -17.65 3.17 -12.27
C VAL A 415 -18.39 1.84 -12.38
N VAL A 416 -19.61 1.71 -11.83
CA VAL A 416 -20.45 0.51 -12.01
C VAL A 416 -20.85 0.33 -13.47
N GLN A 417 -21.22 1.40 -14.18
CA GLN A 417 -21.56 1.34 -15.61
C GLN A 417 -20.35 0.93 -16.46
N ALA A 418 -19.16 1.46 -16.17
CA ALA A 418 -17.92 1.08 -16.84
C ALA A 418 -17.56 -0.38 -16.56
N ALA A 419 -17.75 -0.84 -15.32
CA ALA A 419 -17.54 -2.23 -14.95
C ALA A 419 -18.50 -3.15 -15.72
N LEU A 420 -19.80 -2.80 -15.81
CA LEU A 420 -20.79 -3.57 -16.58
C LEU A 420 -20.50 -3.56 -18.08
N ALA A 421 -20.01 -2.46 -18.63
CA ALA A 421 -19.67 -2.34 -20.04
C ALA A 421 -18.42 -3.15 -20.42
N GLU A 422 -17.43 -3.22 -19.52
CA GLU A 422 -16.17 -3.93 -19.77
C GLU A 422 -16.25 -5.41 -19.46
N LEU A 423 -17.03 -5.79 -18.44
CA LEU A 423 -17.23 -7.19 -18.05
C LEU A 423 -18.15 -7.94 -19.01
N ASP A 424 -18.28 -7.51 -20.28
CA ASP A 424 -19.25 -8.16 -21.16
C ASP A 424 -19.07 -8.50 -22.65
N ALA A 425 -19.33 -9.80 -22.90
CA ALA A 425 -19.86 -10.45 -24.10
C ALA A 425 -21.13 -11.35 -23.86
N ALA A 426 -21.70 -11.38 -22.66
CA ALA A 426 -22.84 -12.17 -22.13
C ALA A 426 -24.11 -11.38 -21.67
N TRP A 427 -23.99 -10.16 -21.15
CA TRP A 427 -24.95 -9.10 -20.79
C TRP A 427 -25.48 -8.28 -22.00
N ALA A 428 -24.86 -8.36 -23.19
CA ALA A 428 -25.25 -7.66 -24.43
C ALA A 428 -26.62 -8.06 -24.99
N GLY A 429 -27.29 -9.04 -24.37
CA GLY A 429 -28.67 -9.44 -24.65
C GLY A 429 -29.69 -9.10 -23.55
N SER A 430 -29.27 -8.51 -22.43
CA SER A 430 -30.18 -8.12 -21.35
C SER A 430 -30.33 -6.60 -21.31
N ASP A 431 -31.58 -6.14 -21.40
CA ASP A 431 -32.00 -4.74 -21.51
C ASP A 431 -31.79 -3.95 -20.18
N VAL A 432 -30.58 -4.02 -19.62
CA VAL A 432 -30.17 -3.34 -18.38
C VAL A 432 -29.59 -1.98 -18.76
N ARG A 433 -30.35 -0.90 -18.54
CA ARG A 433 -30.07 0.41 -19.15
C ARG A 433 -29.46 1.44 -18.21
N VAL A 434 -29.54 1.26 -16.88
CA VAL A 434 -29.04 2.25 -15.90
C VAL A 434 -28.57 1.57 -14.61
N ALA A 435 -27.35 1.88 -14.16
CA ALA A 435 -26.88 1.59 -12.80
C ALA A 435 -27.03 2.83 -11.92
N VAL A 436 -27.78 2.69 -10.83
CA VAL A 436 -28.05 3.74 -9.85
C VAL A 436 -27.38 3.36 -8.54
N LEU A 437 -26.74 4.30 -7.86
CA LEU A 437 -26.23 4.07 -6.51
C LEU A 437 -27.08 4.80 -5.48
N ALA A 438 -27.42 4.07 -4.43
CA ALA A 438 -27.99 4.65 -3.23
C ALA A 438 -27.19 4.27 -1.97
N LEU A 439 -27.34 5.07 -0.94
CA LEU A 439 -26.69 4.88 0.35
C LEU A 439 -27.62 4.10 1.27
N ASP A 440 -27.25 2.87 1.61
CA ASP A 440 -27.93 2.09 2.65
C ASP A 440 -27.34 2.43 4.03
N GLU A 441 -28.21 2.82 4.96
CA GLU A 441 -27.87 3.14 6.35
C GLU A 441 -28.46 2.09 7.30
N ARG A 442 -27.64 1.12 7.71
CA ARG A 442 -28.05 0.11 8.68
C ARG A 442 -27.58 0.44 10.09
N HIS A 443 -28.33 -0.08 11.06
CA HIS A 443 -27.97 -0.08 12.47
C HIS A 443 -27.92 -1.54 12.96
N ALA A 444 -26.72 -2.02 13.28
CA ALA A 444 -26.49 -3.33 13.89
C ALA A 444 -25.49 -3.17 15.05
N ALA A 445 -25.73 -3.89 16.16
CA ALA A 445 -24.90 -3.84 17.37
C ALA A 445 -24.56 -2.42 17.91
N GLY A 446 -25.40 -1.42 17.60
CA GLY A 446 -25.21 -0.04 18.04
C GLY A 446 -24.34 0.84 17.13
N LEU A 447 -23.86 0.36 15.98
CA LEU A 447 -23.14 1.18 14.98
C LEU A 447 -24.01 1.53 13.78
N ARG A 448 -23.83 2.75 13.26
CA ARG A 448 -24.27 3.05 11.88
C ARG A 448 -23.24 2.58 10.88
N SER A 449 -23.70 1.85 9.86
CA SER A 449 -22.91 1.59 8.66
C SER A 449 -23.57 2.21 7.44
N LYS A 450 -22.85 3.10 6.77
CA LYS A 450 -23.17 3.60 5.43
C LYS A 450 -22.48 2.70 4.39
N SER A 451 -23.24 2.18 3.43
CA SER A 451 -22.70 1.42 2.30
C SER A 451 -23.39 1.80 1.00
N LEU A 452 -22.66 1.71 -0.11
CA LEU A 452 -23.22 1.86 -1.45
C LEU A 452 -24.00 0.60 -1.84
N VAL A 453 -25.17 0.74 -2.44
CA VAL A 453 -25.92 -0.36 -3.08
C VAL A 453 -26.18 0.03 -4.52
N ALA A 454 -25.83 -0.84 -5.45
CA ALA A 454 -26.04 -0.65 -6.88
C ALA A 454 -27.37 -1.27 -7.32
N PHE A 455 -28.22 -0.47 -7.95
CA PHE A 455 -29.48 -0.89 -8.53
C PHE A 455 -29.36 -0.88 -10.05
N LEU A 456 -29.57 -2.04 -10.67
CA LEU A 456 -29.54 -2.24 -12.11
C LEU A 456 -30.96 -2.29 -12.64
N LEU A 457 -31.33 -1.33 -13.48
CA LEU A 457 -32.68 -1.23 -14.03
C LEU A 457 -32.83 -2.06 -15.30
N ARG A 458 -33.79 -3.00 -15.32
CA ARG A 458 -34.10 -3.85 -16.50
C ARG A 458 -35.39 -3.40 -17.18
N ALA A 459 -35.34 -3.16 -18.49
CA ALA A 459 -36.52 -2.83 -19.28
C ALA A 459 -37.43 -4.06 -19.46
N THR A 460 -38.74 -3.86 -19.31
CA THR A 460 -39.77 -4.85 -19.62
C THR A 460 -39.95 -4.93 -21.14
N THR A 461 -39.52 -6.01 -21.77
CA THR A 461 -39.75 -6.24 -23.20
C THR A 461 -41.24 -6.43 -23.48
N ASP A 462 -41.76 -5.67 -24.45
CA ASP A 462 -43.15 -5.69 -24.91
C ASP A 462 -43.60 -7.09 -25.38
N GLN A 463 -44.88 -7.39 -25.10
CA GLN A 463 -45.55 -8.64 -25.36
C GLN A 463 -45.60 -9.02 -26.85
N ARG A 464 -45.05 -10.19 -27.21
CA ARG A 464 -45.59 -11.07 -28.27
C ARG A 464 -45.37 -12.52 -27.88
N GLU A 465 -46.30 -13.10 -27.13
CA GLU A 465 -46.86 -14.43 -27.39
C GLU A 465 -48.08 -14.64 -26.51
N SER A 466 -49.18 -14.97 -27.18
CA SER A 466 -50.50 -15.25 -26.65
C SER A 466 -50.57 -16.62 -25.97
N ASP A 467 -51.48 -16.73 -25.01
CA ASP A 467 -52.06 -17.95 -24.42
C ASP A 467 -51.27 -18.68 -23.34
N LEU A 468 -51.16 -18.07 -22.14
CA LEU A 468 -51.07 -18.74 -20.83
C LEU A 468 -51.64 -17.78 -19.74
N PRO A 469 -52.25 -18.28 -18.64
CA PRO A 469 -52.95 -17.42 -17.68
C PRO A 469 -51.97 -16.49 -16.95
N ALA A 470 -52.42 -15.25 -16.76
CA ALA A 470 -51.64 -14.14 -16.21
C ALA A 470 -50.83 -14.50 -14.96
N PRO A 471 -49.50 -14.27 -14.94
CA PRO A 471 -48.75 -14.25 -13.69
C PRO A 471 -49.05 -12.95 -12.94
N GLN A 472 -49.33 -13.07 -11.64
CA GLN A 472 -49.46 -11.93 -10.73
C GLN A 472 -48.17 -11.07 -10.75
N PRO A 473 -48.26 -9.73 -10.62
CA PRO A 473 -47.08 -8.88 -10.54
C PRO A 473 -46.41 -9.04 -9.18
N ALA A 474 -45.45 -9.97 -9.08
CA ALA A 474 -44.56 -10.04 -7.94
C ALA A 474 -43.42 -9.03 -8.14
N ALA A 475 -43.61 -7.81 -7.62
CA ALA A 475 -42.55 -6.82 -7.46
C ALA A 475 -41.51 -7.37 -6.48
N THR A 476 -40.49 -8.04 -6.99
CA THR A 476 -39.40 -8.60 -6.17
C THR A 476 -38.07 -8.23 -6.81
N ALA A 477 -37.30 -7.41 -6.09
CA ALA A 477 -35.93 -7.07 -6.39
C ALA A 477 -35.09 -8.35 -6.25
N ARG A 478 -34.45 -8.78 -7.35
CA ARG A 478 -33.68 -10.04 -7.35
C ARG A 478 -32.21 -9.76 -7.11
N THR A 479 -31.61 -10.50 -6.18
CA THR A 479 -30.17 -10.46 -5.90
C THR A 479 -29.38 -10.91 -7.13
N PHE A 480 -28.36 -10.13 -7.51
CA PHE A 480 -27.57 -10.36 -8.70
C PHE A 480 -26.58 -11.52 -8.51
N SER A 481 -26.73 -12.60 -9.29
CA SER A 481 -25.97 -13.85 -9.15
C SER A 481 -24.50 -13.78 -9.60
N GLN A 482 -24.09 -12.76 -10.36
CA GLN A 482 -22.70 -12.57 -10.82
C GLN A 482 -22.01 -11.34 -10.19
N LYS A 483 -22.32 -11.01 -8.93
CA LYS A 483 -21.80 -9.79 -8.27
C LYS A 483 -20.29 -9.80 -8.04
N ALA A 484 -19.67 -10.96 -7.81
CA ALA A 484 -18.26 -11.03 -7.41
C ALA A 484 -17.28 -10.44 -8.46
N PRO A 485 -17.36 -10.79 -9.77
CA PRO A 485 -16.52 -10.16 -10.80
C PRO A 485 -16.70 -8.64 -10.89
N LEU A 486 -17.93 -8.14 -10.77
CA LEU A 486 -18.24 -6.70 -10.80
C LEU A 486 -17.61 -5.96 -9.63
N LEU A 487 -17.81 -6.48 -8.41
CA LEU A 487 -17.26 -5.86 -7.20
C LEU A 487 -15.73 -5.90 -7.18
N GLN A 488 -15.13 -6.98 -7.66
CA GLN A 488 -13.67 -7.13 -7.75
C GLN A 488 -13.07 -6.14 -8.76
N TRP A 489 -13.66 -6.01 -9.95
CA TRP A 489 -13.22 -5.05 -10.97
C TRP A 489 -13.20 -3.61 -10.41
N ILE A 490 -14.25 -3.23 -9.68
CA ILE A 490 -14.34 -1.90 -9.07
C ILE A 490 -13.27 -1.72 -7.99
N LYS A 491 -13.07 -2.74 -7.14
CA LYS A 491 -12.10 -2.72 -6.04
C LYS A 491 -10.68 -2.51 -6.54
N GLU A 492 -10.29 -3.21 -7.60
CA GLU A 492 -8.92 -3.16 -8.14
C GLU A 492 -8.56 -1.80 -8.75
N ARG A 493 -9.53 -1.13 -9.38
CA ARG A 493 -9.28 0.11 -10.14
C ARG A 493 -9.55 1.40 -9.37
N TYR A 494 -10.60 1.39 -8.54
CA TYR A 494 -11.09 2.60 -7.86
C TYR A 494 -10.95 2.51 -6.33
N GLY A 495 -10.64 1.32 -5.81
CA GLY A 495 -10.46 1.07 -4.39
C GLY A 495 -11.75 0.84 -3.61
N ASP A 496 -11.61 0.38 -2.37
CA ASP A 496 -12.71 -0.08 -1.49
C ASP A 496 -13.88 0.90 -1.33
N VAL A 497 -13.65 2.21 -1.46
CA VAL A 497 -14.67 3.22 -1.16
C VAL A 497 -15.74 3.34 -2.26
N TYR A 498 -15.43 2.89 -3.48
CA TYR A 498 -16.33 2.91 -4.63
C TYR A 498 -17.05 1.58 -4.86
N VAL A 499 -16.69 0.53 -4.11
CA VAL A 499 -17.27 -0.82 -4.25
C VAL A 499 -18.65 -0.85 -3.60
N PRO A 500 -19.73 -1.15 -4.35
CA PRO A 500 -21.04 -1.40 -3.76
C PRO A 500 -20.99 -2.61 -2.83
N ARG A 501 -21.69 -2.55 -1.69
CA ARG A 501 -21.91 -3.72 -0.83
C ARG A 501 -22.72 -4.78 -1.56
N ASP A 502 -23.71 -4.36 -2.31
CA ASP A 502 -24.63 -5.25 -2.99
C ASP A 502 -25.07 -4.69 -4.35
N VAL A 503 -25.53 -5.60 -5.20
CA VAL A 503 -25.98 -5.30 -6.57
C VAL A 503 -27.34 -5.96 -6.76
N VAL A 504 -28.35 -5.17 -7.08
CA VAL A 504 -29.75 -5.56 -7.09
C VAL A 504 -30.35 -5.24 -8.45
N VAL A 505 -31.09 -6.18 -9.05
CA VAL A 505 -31.79 -5.93 -10.31
C VAL A 505 -33.24 -5.57 -10.03
N VAL A 506 -33.68 -4.42 -10.55
CA VAL A 506 -35.04 -3.89 -10.36
C VAL A 506 -35.70 -3.67 -11.74
N PRO A 507 -36.95 -4.10 -11.95
CA PRO A 507 -37.72 -3.75 -13.14
C PRO A 507 -37.89 -2.22 -13.26
N ALA A 508 -37.72 -1.66 -14.46
CA ALA A 508 -37.73 -0.21 -14.68
C ALA A 508 -39.08 0.46 -14.34
N ASP A 509 -40.19 -0.28 -14.41
CA ASP A 509 -41.54 0.12 -14.05
C ASP A 509 -41.79 0.21 -12.53
N CYS A 510 -40.90 -0.38 -11.71
CA CYS A 510 -40.97 -0.31 -10.25
C CYS A 510 -40.22 0.88 -9.64
N VAL A 511 -39.74 1.80 -10.49
CA VAL A 511 -38.86 2.91 -10.08
C VAL A 511 -39.64 4.22 -10.02
N GLU A 512 -39.64 4.86 -8.86
CA GLU A 512 -40.26 6.16 -8.66
C GLU A 512 -39.33 7.32 -9.04
N TRP A 513 -39.93 8.41 -9.53
CA TRP A 513 -39.25 9.63 -9.96
C TRP A 513 -39.78 10.82 -9.17
N LEU A 514 -38.87 11.72 -8.78
CA LEU A 514 -39.22 12.98 -8.15
C LEU A 514 -39.92 13.91 -9.15
N PRO A 515 -40.74 14.89 -8.68
CA PRO A 515 -41.40 15.88 -9.54
C PRO A 515 -40.44 16.70 -10.42
N SER A 516 -39.16 16.76 -10.06
CA SER A 516 -38.08 17.39 -10.82
C SER A 516 -37.59 16.57 -12.02
N GLY A 517 -38.14 15.37 -12.25
CA GLY A 517 -37.67 14.43 -13.27
C GLY A 517 -36.41 13.66 -12.88
N LYS A 518 -35.89 13.86 -11.66
CA LYS A 518 -34.77 13.10 -11.10
C LYS A 518 -35.26 11.81 -10.43
N LEU A 519 -34.39 10.81 -10.38
CA LEU A 519 -34.69 9.52 -9.76
C LEU A 519 -34.87 9.62 -8.23
N ASP A 520 -35.89 8.97 -7.67
CA ASP A 520 -36.06 8.87 -6.23
C ASP A 520 -35.19 7.75 -5.62
N ARG A 521 -33.97 8.10 -5.24
CA ARG A 521 -33.03 7.17 -4.58
C ARG A 521 -33.51 6.70 -3.21
N ALA A 522 -34.38 7.45 -2.52
CA ALA A 522 -34.88 7.07 -1.20
C ALA A 522 -35.88 5.91 -1.32
N SER A 523 -36.76 5.94 -2.32
CA SER A 523 -37.70 4.85 -2.62
C SER A 523 -36.97 3.54 -2.98
N LEU A 524 -35.83 3.60 -3.68
CA LEU A 524 -35.02 2.40 -3.99
C LEU A 524 -34.39 1.76 -2.75
N VAL A 525 -33.90 2.58 -1.81
CA VAL A 525 -33.37 2.08 -0.52
C VAL A 525 -34.48 1.45 0.31
N ALA A 526 -35.67 2.08 0.34
CA ALA A 526 -36.83 1.54 1.04
C ALA A 526 -37.29 0.20 0.44
N LEU A 527 -37.31 0.08 -0.89
CA LEU A 527 -37.60 -1.17 -1.61
C LEU A 527 -36.62 -2.28 -1.20
N TYR A 528 -35.31 -1.99 -1.23
CA TYR A 528 -34.26 -2.92 -0.81
C TYR A 528 -34.40 -3.37 0.67
N ALA A 529 -34.83 -2.47 1.55
CA ALA A 529 -35.06 -2.78 2.96
C ALA A 529 -36.32 -3.66 3.19
N SER A 530 -37.36 -3.50 2.36
CA SER A 530 -38.63 -4.21 2.49
C SER A 530 -38.60 -5.65 1.98
N ASP A 531 -37.77 -5.96 0.99
CA ASP A 531 -37.82 -7.24 0.26
C ASP A 531 -37.10 -8.40 0.95
N GLY A 532 -36.57 -8.20 2.16
CA GLY A 532 -35.84 -9.23 2.90
C GLY A 532 -34.53 -9.68 2.23
N ALA A 533 -34.21 -9.23 1.01
CA ALA A 533 -32.96 -9.51 0.29
C ALA A 533 -31.70 -8.99 1.03
N GLY A 534 -31.88 -8.10 2.01
CA GLY A 534 -30.85 -7.66 2.95
C GLY A 534 -30.67 -8.54 4.19
N ALA A 535 -31.55 -9.50 4.44
CA ALA A 535 -31.35 -10.60 5.38
C ALA A 535 -30.78 -11.77 4.57
N GLY A 536 -29.60 -12.26 4.95
CA GLY A 536 -28.99 -13.44 4.32
C GLY A 536 -30.00 -14.58 4.22
N GLU A 537 -29.83 -15.43 3.19
CA GLU A 537 -30.61 -16.66 3.03
C GLU A 537 -30.84 -17.29 4.41
N LYS A 538 -32.11 -17.38 4.84
CA LYS A 538 -32.45 -18.16 6.03
C LYS A 538 -32.17 -19.62 5.71
N ALA A 539 -30.92 -20.03 5.86
CA ALA A 539 -30.54 -21.41 5.92
C ALA A 539 -31.16 -22.01 7.19
N SER A 540 -31.77 -23.19 7.03
CA SER A 540 -32.17 -24.07 8.11
C SER A 540 -31.06 -24.14 9.16
N GLY A 541 -31.39 -23.91 10.43
CA GLY A 541 -30.43 -23.90 11.54
C GLY A 541 -29.72 -25.23 11.71
N GLU A 542 -28.63 -25.43 10.96
CA GLU A 542 -27.61 -26.40 11.31
C GLU A 542 -26.70 -25.75 12.36
N GLU A 543 -26.77 -26.27 13.58
CA GLU A 543 -25.80 -25.95 14.62
C GLU A 543 -24.38 -26.20 14.10
N MET A 544 -23.49 -25.23 14.30
CA MET A 544 -22.06 -25.35 14.01
C MET A 544 -21.54 -26.72 14.50
N PRO A 545 -20.81 -27.49 13.68
CA PRO A 545 -20.34 -28.82 14.08
C PRO A 545 -19.62 -28.76 15.42
N ARG A 546 -19.95 -29.67 16.36
CA ARG A 546 -19.27 -29.72 17.68
C ARG A 546 -17.75 -29.90 17.59
N SER A 547 -17.27 -30.39 16.45
CA SER A 547 -15.87 -30.54 16.08
C SER A 547 -15.15 -29.23 15.71
N ALA A 548 -15.86 -28.11 15.54
CA ALA A 548 -15.25 -26.81 15.26
C ALA A 548 -14.44 -26.29 16.47
N SER A 549 -13.30 -25.64 16.18
CA SER A 549 -12.38 -25.12 17.20
C SER A 549 -13.05 -24.07 18.10
N ARG A 550 -12.46 -23.80 19.28
CA ARG A 550 -13.01 -22.80 20.20
C ARG A 550 -13.02 -21.42 19.55
N ALA A 551 -11.93 -21.03 18.90
CA ALA A 551 -11.82 -19.78 18.18
C ALA A 551 -12.86 -19.67 17.05
N ALA A 552 -13.11 -20.74 16.28
CA ALA A 552 -14.10 -20.72 15.18
C ALA A 552 -15.52 -20.45 15.69
N ARG A 553 -15.91 -21.06 16.81
CA ARG A 553 -17.23 -20.81 17.43
C ARG A 553 -17.38 -19.37 17.93
N VAL A 554 -16.34 -18.83 18.56
CA VAL A 554 -16.35 -17.45 19.05
C VAL A 554 -16.40 -16.47 17.89
N VAL A 555 -15.55 -16.64 16.87
CA VAL A 555 -15.54 -15.78 15.67
C VAL A 555 -16.93 -15.75 15.01
N ALA A 556 -17.55 -16.91 14.78
CA ALA A 556 -18.87 -16.96 14.16
C ALA A 556 -19.97 -16.31 15.02
N ALA A 557 -19.96 -16.52 16.33
CA ALA A 557 -20.93 -15.91 17.25
C ALA A 557 -20.82 -14.38 17.26
N LEU A 558 -19.60 -13.84 17.27
CA LEU A 558 -19.34 -12.40 17.22
C LEU A 558 -19.72 -11.80 15.86
N VAL A 559 -19.47 -12.51 14.75
CA VAL A 559 -19.88 -12.07 13.42
C VAL A 559 -21.41 -12.04 13.28
N ALA A 560 -22.10 -13.07 13.79
CA ALA A 560 -23.56 -13.08 13.85
C ALA A 560 -24.11 -11.92 14.69
N LYS A 561 -23.47 -11.62 15.82
CA LYS A 561 -23.82 -10.47 16.68
C LYS A 561 -23.60 -9.11 15.99
N LEU A 562 -22.49 -8.93 15.30
CA LEU A 562 -22.08 -7.64 14.71
C LEU A 562 -22.73 -7.36 13.36
N LEU A 563 -22.85 -8.37 12.49
CA LEU A 563 -23.34 -8.20 11.12
C LEU A 563 -24.73 -8.80 10.89
N GLY A 564 -25.26 -9.59 11.83
CA GLY A 564 -26.53 -10.29 11.68
C GLY A 564 -26.49 -11.44 10.68
N ASP A 565 -25.30 -11.84 10.23
CA ASP A 565 -25.12 -12.91 9.25
C ASP A 565 -24.95 -14.27 9.96
N THR A 566 -25.82 -15.21 9.62
CA THR A 566 -25.85 -16.58 10.18
C THR A 566 -25.74 -17.65 9.08
N SER A 567 -25.27 -17.25 7.89
CA SER A 567 -25.15 -18.14 6.73
C SER A 567 -24.15 -19.28 7.01
N SER A 568 -24.40 -20.47 6.44
CA SER A 568 -23.55 -21.65 6.66
C SER A 568 -22.13 -21.51 6.11
N ASP A 569 -21.91 -20.58 5.18
CA ASP A 569 -20.63 -20.25 4.55
C ASP A 569 -19.87 -19.11 5.26
N VAL A 570 -20.39 -18.55 6.36
CA VAL A 570 -19.80 -17.39 7.07
C VAL A 570 -18.30 -17.55 7.32
N MET A 571 -17.84 -18.73 7.75
CA MET A 571 -16.43 -18.96 8.04
C MET A 571 -15.54 -18.99 6.80
N GLN A 572 -16.08 -19.29 5.61
CA GLN A 572 -15.31 -19.36 4.35
C GLN A 572 -15.12 -17.99 3.70
N ARG A 573 -15.84 -16.97 4.17
CA ARG A 573 -15.81 -15.61 3.61
C ARG A 573 -14.91 -14.70 4.43
N THR A 574 -14.42 -13.65 3.79
CA THR A 574 -13.75 -12.57 4.51
C THR A 574 -14.77 -11.73 5.28
N PHE A 575 -14.36 -11.08 6.36
CA PHE A 575 -15.26 -10.20 7.11
C PHE A 575 -15.80 -9.06 6.22
N GLN A 576 -15.02 -8.62 5.23
CA GLN A 576 -15.44 -7.60 4.26
C GLN A 576 -16.56 -8.10 3.34
N GLU A 577 -16.50 -9.35 2.86
CA GLU A 577 -17.52 -9.96 2.00
C GLU A 577 -18.88 -10.12 2.71
N LEU A 578 -18.89 -10.23 4.03
CA LEU A 578 -20.10 -10.29 4.85
C LEU A 578 -20.71 -8.90 5.12
N GLY A 579 -20.11 -7.84 4.57
CA GLY A 579 -20.52 -6.44 4.82
C GLY A 579 -19.83 -5.79 6.03
N GLY A 580 -18.85 -6.49 6.62
CA GLY A 580 -17.94 -5.92 7.61
C GLY A 580 -17.11 -4.79 7.01
N ASN A 581 -16.79 -3.80 7.83
CA ASN A 581 -15.96 -2.65 7.44
C ASN A 581 -14.91 -2.39 8.52
N SER A 582 -14.06 -1.38 8.34
CA SER A 582 -12.97 -1.08 9.29
C SER A 582 -13.46 -0.74 10.70
N LEU A 583 -14.66 -0.17 10.88
CA LEU A 583 -15.24 0.09 12.20
C LEU A 583 -15.70 -1.23 12.84
N HIS A 584 -16.42 -2.06 12.08
CA HIS A 584 -16.83 -3.39 12.55
C HIS A 584 -15.62 -4.29 12.84
N ALA A 585 -14.54 -4.17 12.06
CA ALA A 585 -13.34 -4.98 12.23
C ALA A 585 -12.54 -4.56 13.47
N ALA A 586 -12.50 -3.26 13.79
CA ALA A 586 -11.91 -2.77 15.03
C ALA A 586 -12.68 -3.29 16.27
N LEU A 587 -14.01 -3.34 16.20
CA LEU A 587 -14.84 -3.89 17.26
C LEU A 587 -14.70 -5.40 17.37
N LEU A 588 -14.72 -6.12 16.25
CA LEU A 588 -14.53 -7.58 16.22
C LEU A 588 -13.15 -7.95 16.76
N SER A 589 -12.09 -7.24 16.36
CA SER A 589 -10.74 -7.39 16.88
C SER A 589 -10.70 -7.27 18.40
N TRP A 590 -11.36 -6.24 18.94
CA TRP A 590 -11.44 -6.01 20.38
C TRP A 590 -12.27 -7.10 21.10
N GLU A 591 -13.44 -7.47 20.59
CA GLU A 591 -14.27 -8.53 21.20
C GLU A 591 -13.52 -9.89 21.17
N LEU A 592 -12.78 -10.20 20.11
CA LEU A 592 -11.93 -11.39 20.05
C LEU A 592 -10.81 -11.35 21.09
N GLN A 593 -10.19 -10.19 21.31
CA GLN A 593 -9.15 -10.04 22.32
C GLN A 593 -9.70 -10.18 23.75
N GLU A 594 -10.91 -9.70 24.03
CA GLU A 594 -11.55 -9.89 25.34
C GLU A 594 -11.98 -11.35 25.58
N GLU A 595 -12.56 -12.01 24.57
CA GLU A 595 -13.09 -13.38 24.70
C GLU A 595 -11.98 -14.46 24.65
N LEU A 596 -10.92 -14.24 23.88
CA LEU A 596 -9.86 -15.23 23.64
C LEU A 596 -8.50 -14.83 24.22
N GLY A 597 -8.28 -13.56 24.60
CA GLY A 597 -6.96 -13.09 25.06
C GLY A 597 -5.92 -12.95 23.96
N CYS A 598 -6.31 -13.04 22.68
CA CYS A 598 -5.43 -12.95 21.53
C CYS A 598 -5.77 -11.72 20.68
N SER A 599 -4.76 -10.95 20.26
CA SER A 599 -4.97 -9.78 19.40
C SER A 599 -4.94 -10.17 17.92
N VAL A 600 -5.96 -9.80 17.16
CA VAL A 600 -5.98 -9.88 15.69
C VAL A 600 -6.10 -8.48 15.13
N SER A 601 -5.33 -8.13 14.11
CA SER A 601 -5.45 -6.80 13.50
C SER A 601 -6.74 -6.66 12.68
N ALA A 602 -7.29 -5.44 12.64
CA ALA A 602 -8.43 -5.14 11.76
C ALA A 602 -8.10 -5.37 10.26
N HIS A 603 -6.82 -5.33 9.88
CA HIS A 603 -6.38 -5.68 8.53
C HIS A 603 -6.54 -7.17 8.27
N GLU A 604 -6.03 -8.05 9.14
CA GLU A 604 -6.17 -9.50 9.00
C GLU A 604 -7.64 -9.93 8.91
N LEU A 605 -8.51 -9.33 9.73
CA LEU A 605 -9.95 -9.58 9.67
C LEU A 605 -10.57 -9.23 8.31
N LEU A 606 -10.08 -8.18 7.64
CA LEU A 606 -10.59 -7.73 6.35
C LEU A 606 -9.94 -8.44 5.15
N SER A 607 -8.73 -8.98 5.32
CA SER A 607 -7.95 -9.61 4.24
C SER A 607 -7.98 -11.13 4.23
N LEU A 608 -8.27 -11.77 5.36
CA LEU A 608 -8.29 -13.22 5.51
C LEU A 608 -9.73 -13.72 5.67
N THR A 609 -9.96 -15.00 5.34
CA THR A 609 -11.22 -15.66 5.65
C THR A 609 -11.37 -15.79 7.17
N LEU A 610 -12.61 -15.77 7.67
CA LEU A 610 -12.87 -15.92 9.10
C LEU A 610 -12.37 -17.27 9.64
N LEU A 611 -12.32 -18.32 8.80
CA LEU A 611 -11.70 -19.59 9.12
C LEU A 611 -10.20 -19.45 9.34
N SER A 612 -9.47 -18.81 8.42
CA SER A 612 -8.03 -18.59 8.58
C SER A 612 -7.70 -17.73 9.82
N VAL A 613 -8.56 -16.76 10.14
CA VAL A 613 -8.44 -15.98 11.38
C VAL A 613 -8.63 -16.88 12.60
N ALA A 614 -9.66 -17.72 12.60
CA ALA A 614 -9.92 -18.65 13.69
C ALA A 614 -8.79 -19.69 13.87
N GLU A 615 -8.21 -20.19 12.79
CA GLU A 615 -7.07 -21.12 12.82
C GLU A 615 -5.83 -20.46 13.42
N SER A 616 -5.52 -19.23 13.01
CA SER A 616 -4.40 -18.44 13.57
C SER A 616 -4.58 -18.16 15.07
N LEU A 617 -5.81 -17.82 15.47
CA LEU A 617 -6.18 -17.64 16.88
C LEU A 617 -6.02 -18.93 17.69
N GLU A 618 -6.48 -20.06 17.15
CA GLU A 618 -6.39 -21.36 17.82
C GLU A 618 -4.93 -21.82 17.97
N ALA A 619 -4.09 -21.58 16.97
CA ALA A 619 -2.65 -21.83 17.05
C ALA A 619 -2.00 -21.01 18.17
N THR A 620 -2.35 -19.72 18.26
CA THR A 620 -1.86 -18.82 19.32
C THR A 620 -2.28 -19.28 20.71
N LEU A 621 -3.54 -19.69 20.87
CA LEU A 621 -4.07 -20.24 22.13
C LEU A 621 -3.33 -21.53 22.54
N THR A 622 -3.02 -22.40 21.57
CA THR A 622 -2.28 -23.65 21.80
C THR A 622 -0.83 -23.39 22.21
N GLU A 623 -0.17 -22.41 21.58
CA GLU A 623 1.18 -21.97 21.96
C GLU A 623 1.22 -21.35 23.37
N GLN A 624 0.22 -20.54 23.74
CA GLN A 624 0.13 -19.98 25.09
C GLN A 624 -0.08 -21.08 26.14
N SER A 625 -0.94 -22.06 25.87
CA SER A 625 -1.17 -23.18 26.78
C SER A 625 0.08 -24.07 26.96
N THR A 626 0.85 -24.29 25.88
CA THR A 626 2.09 -25.10 25.93
C THR A 626 3.26 -24.36 26.58
N ARG A 627 3.31 -23.02 26.48
CA ARG A 627 4.27 -22.18 27.21
C ARG A 627 4.00 -22.19 28.71
N VAL A 628 2.74 -22.06 29.13
CA VAL A 628 2.38 -22.13 30.56
C VAL A 628 2.73 -23.50 31.14
N SER A 629 2.44 -24.60 30.44
CA SER A 629 2.82 -25.94 30.91
C SER A 629 4.33 -26.18 30.94
N ARG A 630 5.10 -25.52 30.06
CA ARG A 630 6.57 -25.59 30.06
C ARG A 630 7.19 -24.75 31.18
N GLN A 631 6.60 -23.60 31.52
CA GLN A 631 7.05 -22.76 32.63
C GLN A 631 6.86 -23.46 33.98
N GLU A 632 5.73 -24.15 34.18
CA GLU A 632 5.50 -24.99 35.37
C GLU A 632 6.49 -26.17 35.45
N SER A 633 6.90 -26.75 34.31
CA SER A 633 7.91 -27.83 34.28
C SER A 633 9.36 -27.35 34.48
N HIS A 634 9.65 -26.07 34.19
CA HIS A 634 10.98 -25.49 34.32
C HIS A 634 11.27 -25.03 35.76
N GLU A 635 10.26 -24.59 36.51
CA GLU A 635 10.41 -24.26 37.93
C GLU A 635 10.75 -25.50 38.78
N ASP A 636 10.28 -26.68 38.40
CA ASP A 636 10.67 -27.95 39.04
C ASP A 636 12.10 -28.40 38.68
N ALA A 637 12.58 -28.07 37.48
CA ALA A 637 13.90 -28.47 37.00
C ALA A 637 15.04 -27.57 37.53
N ASP A 638 14.79 -26.27 37.71
CA ASP A 638 15.79 -25.32 38.23
C ASP A 638 16.11 -25.50 39.72
N SER A 639 15.28 -26.23 40.46
CA SER A 639 15.57 -26.64 41.84
C SER A 639 16.67 -27.71 41.95
N ARG A 640 17.02 -28.40 40.85
CA ARG A 640 17.98 -29.53 40.84
C ARG A 640 19.33 -29.23 40.21
N ALA A 641 19.49 -28.12 39.47
CA ALA A 641 20.70 -27.85 38.69
C ALA A 641 21.71 -26.89 39.36
N GLN A 642 21.39 -26.27 40.51
CA GLN A 642 22.26 -25.30 41.18
C GLN A 642 23.36 -25.89 42.08
N ALA A 643 23.74 -27.16 41.90
CA ALA A 643 24.72 -27.83 42.76
C ALA A 643 25.85 -28.53 42.00
N THR A 644 26.37 -27.97 40.91
CA THR A 644 27.72 -28.28 40.37
C THR A 644 28.02 -27.32 39.22
N ASP A 645 28.93 -26.37 39.40
CA ASP A 645 30.29 -26.46 38.82
C ASP A 645 30.96 -25.09 38.83
N SER A 646 32.15 -25.05 39.42
CA SER A 646 33.03 -23.88 39.44
C SER A 646 34.45 -24.34 39.16
N ALA A 647 34.96 -24.13 37.93
CA ALA A 647 36.39 -23.92 37.66
C ALA A 647 36.70 -23.60 36.19
N GLY A 648 37.06 -22.34 35.94
CA GLY A 648 38.19 -21.84 35.11
C GLY A 648 38.50 -22.41 33.72
N ARG A 649 38.84 -21.54 32.75
CA ARG A 649 40.19 -20.95 32.57
C ARG A 649 40.38 -20.22 31.21
N LYS A 650 40.87 -18.97 31.33
CA LYS A 650 41.73 -18.09 30.50
C LYS A 650 42.05 -18.35 29.00
N ARG A 651 41.95 -17.23 28.26
CA ARG A 651 42.48 -16.88 26.92
C ARG A 651 44.02 -16.79 26.82
N THR A 652 44.57 -17.03 25.62
CA THR A 652 45.77 -16.36 25.06
C THR A 652 45.76 -16.34 23.52
N SER A 653 46.29 -15.25 22.94
CA SER A 653 46.45 -14.93 21.50
C SER A 653 47.88 -15.23 20.99
N ARG A 654 48.06 -15.39 19.66
CA ARG A 654 49.15 -14.79 18.84
C ARG A 654 49.22 -15.29 17.37
N ASP A 655 49.15 -14.31 16.47
CA ASP A 655 49.97 -13.96 15.29
C ASP A 655 50.56 -14.97 14.29
N ALA A 656 50.47 -14.50 13.04
CA ALA A 656 50.76 -15.11 11.75
C ALA A 656 52.24 -15.12 11.31
N LYS A 657 52.57 -16.03 10.38
CA LYS A 657 53.76 -15.98 9.52
C LYS A 657 53.47 -16.50 8.10
N ARG A 658 53.87 -15.73 7.09
CA ARG A 658 54.00 -16.11 5.66
C ARG A 658 55.24 -16.98 5.40
N PRO A 659 55.29 -17.67 4.24
CA PRO A 659 56.52 -17.69 3.44
C PRO A 659 56.31 -17.42 1.93
N LYS A 660 57.46 -17.40 1.21
CA LYS A 660 57.76 -16.76 -0.08
C LYS A 660 57.99 -17.77 -1.25
N HIS A 661 57.73 -17.29 -2.47
CA HIS A 661 58.36 -17.49 -3.81
C HIS A 661 58.77 -18.88 -4.37
N CYS A 662 58.41 -19.10 -5.65
CA CYS A 662 59.28 -19.60 -6.75
C CYS A 662 58.71 -19.23 -8.15
N HIS A 663 59.60 -18.94 -9.11
CA HIS A 663 59.37 -18.50 -10.51
C HIS A 663 59.43 -19.68 -11.54
N PRO A 664 59.58 -19.48 -12.88
CA PRO A 664 58.49 -19.50 -13.87
C PRO A 664 58.72 -20.50 -15.03
N HIS A 665 57.69 -20.89 -15.78
CA HIS A 665 57.87 -21.44 -17.12
C HIS A 665 56.94 -20.79 -18.13
N SER A 666 57.58 -20.37 -19.22
CA SER A 666 57.08 -19.57 -20.35
C SER A 666 56.38 -20.43 -21.39
N HIS A 667 55.16 -20.04 -21.77
CA HIS A 667 54.67 -20.23 -23.14
C HIS A 667 54.01 -18.93 -23.63
N ALA A 668 54.43 -18.50 -24.82
CA ALA A 668 54.06 -17.26 -25.49
C ALA A 668 52.62 -17.32 -26.07
N PRO A 669 52.02 -16.17 -26.43
CA PRO A 669 50.66 -15.84 -26.04
C PRO A 669 49.61 -16.14 -27.12
N MET A 670 48.48 -16.68 -26.69
CA MET A 670 47.22 -16.63 -27.44
C MET A 670 46.45 -15.40 -26.92
N ARG A 671 46.11 -14.46 -27.82
CA ARG A 671 45.32 -13.26 -27.48
C ARG A 671 44.01 -13.65 -26.79
N ARG A 672 43.91 -13.51 -25.47
CA ARG A 672 42.64 -13.64 -24.72
C ARG A 672 42.01 -12.25 -24.58
N ARG A 673 40.77 -12.12 -25.05
CA ARG A 673 39.89 -10.97 -24.80
C ARG A 673 39.68 -10.84 -23.30
N SER A 674 39.65 -9.62 -22.77
CA SER A 674 39.31 -9.31 -21.39
C SER A 674 37.87 -9.74 -21.07
N ALA A 675 37.68 -10.92 -20.48
CA ALA A 675 36.36 -11.46 -20.19
C ALA A 675 35.81 -10.89 -18.87
N VAL A 676 34.77 -10.06 -18.95
CA VAL A 676 33.88 -9.80 -17.82
C VAL A 676 32.57 -10.46 -18.16
N TRP A 677 32.08 -11.30 -17.26
CA TRP A 677 30.83 -12.05 -17.43
C TRP A 677 30.00 -11.93 -16.15
N ALA A 678 28.69 -12.16 -16.25
CA ALA A 678 27.76 -12.00 -15.13
C ALA A 678 26.84 -13.20 -14.91
N LEU A 679 26.53 -13.43 -13.64
CA LEU A 679 25.57 -14.40 -13.12
C LEU A 679 24.42 -13.67 -12.45
N SER A 680 23.19 -14.03 -12.77
CA SER A 680 21.99 -13.61 -12.05
C SER A 680 21.00 -14.75 -12.07
N ARG A 681 19.87 -14.63 -11.36
CA ARG A 681 18.78 -15.61 -11.49
C ARG A 681 18.36 -15.83 -12.96
N SER A 682 18.46 -14.80 -13.80
CA SER A 682 18.11 -14.86 -15.23
C SER A 682 19.14 -15.62 -16.08
N ASN A 683 20.36 -15.80 -15.58
CA ASN A 683 21.45 -16.54 -16.23
C ASN A 683 21.67 -17.92 -15.59
N GLN A 684 20.98 -18.23 -14.48
CA GLN A 684 20.96 -19.54 -13.84
C GLN A 684 19.98 -20.52 -14.48
N THR A 685 19.20 -20.05 -15.46
CA THR A 685 18.53 -20.90 -16.44
C THR A 685 19.50 -21.16 -17.58
N SER A 686 19.77 -22.41 -17.93
CA SER A 686 20.87 -22.82 -18.82
C SER A 686 20.67 -22.51 -20.31
N ALA A 687 19.94 -21.45 -20.65
CA ALA A 687 19.47 -21.21 -22.01
C ALA A 687 19.74 -19.79 -22.51
N GLY A 688 20.83 -19.69 -23.27
CA GLY A 688 21.08 -18.70 -24.34
C GLY A 688 21.59 -17.34 -23.84
N ASP A 689 22.88 -17.00 -23.90
CA ASP A 689 23.98 -17.50 -24.70
C ASP A 689 25.29 -17.44 -23.91
N THR A 690 26.19 -18.37 -24.23
CA THR A 690 27.47 -18.70 -23.57
C THR A 690 27.30 -19.46 -22.26
N CYS A 691 27.67 -20.75 -22.29
CA CYS A 691 27.71 -21.63 -21.13
C CYS A 691 28.41 -20.94 -19.96
N ILE A 692 27.65 -20.51 -18.95
CA ILE A 692 28.22 -20.45 -17.61
C ILE A 692 28.02 -21.87 -17.08
N PRO A 693 29.12 -22.62 -16.87
CA PRO A 693 29.03 -23.99 -16.41
C PRO A 693 28.26 -24.03 -15.10
N ILE A 694 27.64 -25.17 -14.82
CA ILE A 694 27.17 -25.45 -13.48
C ILE A 694 28.31 -25.08 -12.53
N VAL A 695 28.06 -24.11 -11.62
CA VAL A 695 29.11 -23.47 -10.84
C VAL A 695 29.79 -24.55 -10.01
N ARG A 696 31.06 -24.86 -10.35
CA ARG A 696 31.88 -25.81 -9.60
C ARG A 696 32.31 -25.17 -8.28
N CYS A 697 31.65 -25.53 -7.19
CA CYS A 697 32.09 -25.26 -5.82
C CYS A 697 33.16 -26.27 -5.45
N SER A 698 34.33 -25.87 -4.98
CA SER A 698 35.31 -26.80 -4.41
C SER A 698 35.33 -26.71 -2.89
N THR A 699 35.13 -27.85 -2.22
CA THR A 699 35.27 -27.95 -0.75
C THR A 699 36.28 -29.03 -0.37
N PRO A 700 37.11 -28.80 0.66
CA PRO A 700 38.11 -29.76 1.12
C PRO A 700 37.52 -30.89 2.01
N ALA A 701 36.23 -30.85 2.34
CA ALA A 701 35.60 -31.70 3.35
C ALA A 701 34.61 -32.72 2.78
N ALA A 702 34.44 -33.85 3.48
CA ALA A 702 33.50 -34.93 3.13
C ALA A 702 32.03 -34.63 3.49
N LEU A 703 31.77 -33.56 4.26
CA LEU A 703 30.44 -33.12 4.73
C LEU A 703 30.25 -31.67 4.32
N LEU A 704 29.24 -31.39 3.49
CA LEU A 704 28.88 -30.04 3.08
C LEU A 704 28.23 -29.29 4.25
N ARG A 705 28.78 -28.15 4.65
CA ARG A 705 28.11 -27.19 5.53
C ARG A 705 27.92 -25.86 4.82
N VAL A 706 26.92 -25.12 5.28
CA VAL A 706 26.63 -23.76 4.83
C VAL A 706 26.85 -22.82 6.00
N GLU A 707 27.81 -21.91 5.91
CA GLU A 707 28.14 -20.97 6.98
C GLU A 707 27.90 -19.53 6.53
N LEU A 708 27.49 -18.64 7.46
CA LEU A 708 27.35 -17.22 7.14
C LEU A 708 28.74 -16.60 6.96
N ALA A 709 29.06 -16.16 5.74
CA ALA A 709 30.33 -15.51 5.43
C ALA A 709 30.29 -14.04 5.85
N TRP A 710 29.26 -13.32 5.42
CA TRP A 710 29.02 -11.91 5.74
C TRP A 710 27.56 -11.53 5.46
N GLN A 711 27.14 -10.40 6.02
CA GLN A 711 25.83 -9.81 5.77
C GLN A 711 25.92 -8.29 5.70
N VAL A 712 25.06 -7.66 4.89
CA VAL A 712 25.02 -6.19 4.71
C VAL A 712 23.58 -5.69 4.81
N ASP A 713 23.37 -4.63 5.60
CA ASP A 713 22.07 -3.97 5.73
C ASP A 713 21.82 -3.01 4.55
N LEU A 714 20.78 -3.28 3.77
CA LEU A 714 20.31 -2.47 2.66
C LEU A 714 19.07 -1.62 3.03
N ARG A 715 18.87 -1.38 4.33
CA ARG A 715 17.95 -0.42 4.98
C ARG A 715 16.49 -0.82 4.99
N LYS A 716 16.00 -1.42 3.90
CA LYS A 716 14.60 -1.81 3.78
C LYS A 716 14.44 -2.90 2.75
N CYS A 717 13.87 -4.04 3.16
CA CYS A 717 13.42 -5.19 2.37
C CYS A 717 14.15 -5.43 1.02
N VAL A 718 14.85 -6.57 0.93
CA VAL A 718 15.63 -6.93 -0.26
C VAL A 718 14.93 -8.07 -1.02
N ASP A 719 13.94 -7.70 -1.84
CA ASP A 719 13.19 -8.67 -2.67
C ASP A 719 13.92 -8.97 -4.00
N ALA A 720 14.74 -8.03 -4.49
CA ALA A 720 15.53 -8.23 -5.69
C ALA A 720 16.54 -9.37 -5.50
N SER A 721 16.80 -10.14 -6.56
CA SER A 721 17.86 -11.16 -6.56
C SER A 721 19.21 -10.55 -6.95
N PRO A 722 20.34 -10.98 -6.33
CA PRO A 722 21.66 -10.45 -6.65
C PRO A 722 22.07 -10.66 -8.12
N LEU A 723 22.78 -9.68 -8.68
CA LEU A 723 23.56 -9.81 -9.92
C LEU A 723 25.04 -9.94 -9.54
N LEU A 724 25.65 -11.09 -9.80
CA LEU A 724 27.07 -11.33 -9.63
C LEU A 724 27.82 -11.03 -10.92
N VAL A 725 28.95 -10.32 -10.85
CA VAL A 725 29.77 -9.96 -12.01
C VAL A 725 31.21 -10.36 -11.73
N HIS A 726 31.76 -11.28 -12.53
CA HIS A 726 33.13 -11.75 -12.39
C HIS A 726 34.07 -10.97 -13.32
N ARG A 727 35.20 -10.53 -12.81
CA ARG A 727 36.20 -9.76 -13.58
C ARG A 727 37.54 -10.50 -13.64
N GLU A 728 37.96 -10.91 -14.83
CA GLU A 728 39.36 -11.31 -15.05
C GLU A 728 40.25 -10.06 -15.10
N VAL A 729 41.12 -9.89 -14.09
CA VAL A 729 42.13 -8.82 -14.06
C VAL A 729 43.35 -9.28 -14.87
N VAL A 730 43.65 -8.57 -15.96
CA VAL A 730 44.72 -8.93 -16.93
C VAL A 730 46.14 -8.52 -16.45
N VAL A 731 46.32 -8.14 -15.19
CA VAL A 731 47.65 -7.79 -14.65
C VAL A 731 47.97 -8.64 -13.42
N CYS A 732 49.06 -9.41 -13.52
CA CYS A 732 49.54 -10.38 -12.55
C CYS A 732 49.59 -9.80 -11.11
N THR A 733 48.77 -10.33 -10.20
CA THR A 733 49.06 -10.68 -8.78
C THR A 733 47.80 -10.78 -7.90
N GLU A 734 46.62 -10.39 -8.39
CA GLU A 734 45.37 -10.45 -7.62
C GLU A 734 44.37 -11.45 -8.23
N ALA A 735 43.77 -12.29 -7.40
CA ALA A 735 42.68 -13.18 -7.81
C ALA A 735 41.49 -12.32 -8.30
N GLY A 736 40.77 -12.77 -9.34
CA GLY A 736 39.66 -12.02 -9.94
C GLY A 736 38.59 -11.64 -8.92
N ALA A 737 38.18 -10.36 -8.93
CA ALA A 737 37.12 -9.85 -8.05
C ALA A 737 35.72 -10.27 -8.55
N THR A 738 34.86 -10.68 -7.63
CA THR A 738 33.45 -10.99 -7.92
C THR A 738 32.57 -9.94 -7.27
N TRP A 739 31.90 -9.13 -8.09
CA TRP A 739 31.04 -8.05 -7.60
C TRP A 739 29.59 -8.49 -7.50
N ALA A 740 28.89 -8.10 -6.43
CA ALA A 740 27.47 -8.29 -6.25
C ALA A 740 26.74 -6.96 -6.36
N VAL A 741 25.84 -6.84 -7.34
CA VAL A 741 24.99 -5.68 -7.56
C VAL A 741 23.55 -6.03 -7.18
N ILE A 742 22.93 -5.24 -6.30
CA ILE A 742 21.58 -5.51 -5.80
C ILE A 742 20.87 -4.24 -5.36
N GLY A 743 19.54 -4.22 -5.51
CA GLY A 743 18.66 -3.14 -5.08
C GLY A 743 17.76 -3.51 -3.89
N SER A 744 17.27 -2.50 -3.18
CA SER A 744 16.37 -2.67 -2.03
C SER A 744 15.13 -1.78 -2.09
N HIS A 745 14.18 -2.00 -1.18
CA HIS A 745 12.97 -1.17 -1.05
C HIS A 745 13.23 0.23 -0.51
N ALA A 746 14.46 0.53 -0.08
CA ALA A 746 14.88 1.88 0.26
C ALA A 746 15.25 2.71 -0.99
N GLY A 747 15.20 2.11 -2.19
CA GLY A 747 15.75 2.69 -3.41
C GLY A 747 17.28 2.62 -3.46
N THR A 748 17.91 1.89 -2.53
CA THR A 748 19.37 1.75 -2.48
C THR A 748 19.82 0.68 -3.47
N LEU A 749 20.65 1.06 -4.44
CA LEU A 749 21.38 0.18 -5.34
C LEU A 749 22.86 0.15 -4.92
N VAL A 750 23.38 -1.03 -4.61
CA VAL A 750 24.77 -1.21 -4.18
C VAL A 750 25.52 -2.11 -5.15
N CYS A 751 26.83 -1.88 -5.26
CA CYS A 751 27.80 -2.83 -5.77
C CYS A 751 28.82 -3.11 -4.68
N MET A 752 29.04 -4.39 -4.39
CA MET A 752 29.93 -4.86 -3.32
C MET A 752 30.89 -5.91 -3.86
N ASP A 753 32.08 -6.02 -3.28
CA ASP A 753 32.98 -7.12 -3.55
C ASP A 753 32.60 -8.33 -2.71
N ALA A 754 32.05 -9.36 -3.35
CA ALA A 754 31.60 -10.57 -2.69
C ALA A 754 32.76 -11.43 -2.16
N GLY A 755 33.95 -11.31 -2.75
CA GLY A 755 35.15 -12.02 -2.32
C GLY A 755 35.86 -11.35 -1.14
N ASP A 756 35.69 -10.05 -0.98
CA ASP A 756 36.27 -9.25 0.11
C ASP A 756 35.24 -8.90 1.19
N GLY A 757 34.59 -9.93 1.74
CA GLY A 757 33.71 -9.76 2.91
C GLY A 757 32.47 -8.88 2.68
N GLY A 758 32.08 -8.64 1.42
CA GLY A 758 30.98 -7.73 1.08
C GLY A 758 31.36 -6.25 1.14
N SER A 759 32.64 -5.90 0.94
CA SER A 759 33.08 -4.50 0.99
C SER A 759 32.41 -3.65 -0.10
N LEU A 760 31.99 -2.44 0.25
CA LEU A 760 31.25 -1.55 -0.66
C LEU A 760 32.17 -1.01 -1.75
N VAL A 761 31.84 -1.26 -3.02
CA VAL A 761 32.51 -0.67 -4.18
C VAL A 761 31.90 0.69 -4.50
N TRP A 762 30.58 0.74 -4.64
CA TRP A 762 29.82 1.98 -4.77
C TRP A 762 28.37 1.78 -4.31
N GLU A 763 27.73 2.86 -3.90
CA GLU A 763 26.31 2.90 -3.52
C GLU A 763 25.61 4.07 -4.22
N ARG A 764 24.36 3.84 -4.63
CA ARG A 764 23.47 4.84 -5.22
C ARG A 764 22.09 4.75 -4.58
N THR A 765 21.42 5.89 -4.47
CA THR A 765 20.00 5.96 -4.11
C THR A 765 19.23 6.40 -5.34
N LEU A 766 18.28 5.57 -5.78
CA LEU A 766 17.40 5.81 -6.92
C LEU A 766 16.08 6.45 -6.43
N ASP A 767 15.18 6.76 -7.37
CA ASP A 767 14.00 7.58 -7.10
C ASP A 767 12.87 6.88 -6.32
N ASP A 768 12.83 5.55 -6.35
CA ASP A 768 11.84 4.72 -5.62
C ASP A 768 12.41 3.32 -5.34
N ARG A 769 11.63 2.47 -4.66
CA ARG A 769 12.01 1.09 -4.32
C ARG A 769 12.38 0.26 -5.56
N ILE A 770 13.34 -0.65 -5.35
CA ILE A 770 13.86 -1.55 -6.37
C ILE A 770 13.43 -2.98 -6.03
N GLU A 771 12.53 -3.52 -6.85
CA GLU A 771 12.13 -4.94 -6.81
C GLU A 771 12.77 -5.72 -7.98
N ALA A 772 13.14 -5.02 -9.06
CA ALA A 772 13.74 -5.61 -10.23
C ALA A 772 15.18 -6.10 -9.94
N THR A 773 15.47 -7.34 -10.33
CA THR A 773 16.86 -7.83 -10.40
C THR A 773 17.63 -6.99 -11.42
N ALA A 774 18.81 -6.52 -11.02
CA ALA A 774 19.74 -5.81 -11.88
C ALA A 774 20.28 -6.74 -12.99
N VAL A 775 20.52 -6.20 -14.19
CA VAL A 775 21.03 -6.99 -15.34
C VAL A 775 22.20 -6.27 -16.01
N LEU A 776 23.27 -6.99 -16.34
CA LEU A 776 24.45 -6.45 -17.00
C LEU A 776 24.32 -6.53 -18.53
N SER A 777 24.74 -5.48 -19.25
CA SER A 777 25.21 -5.60 -20.64
C SER A 777 26.73 -5.64 -20.66
N GLU A 778 27.27 -6.71 -21.25
CA GLU A 778 28.72 -6.86 -21.41
C GLU A 778 29.26 -5.89 -22.47
N ALA A 779 28.44 -5.60 -23.48
CA ALA A 779 28.77 -4.70 -24.58
C ALA A 779 28.90 -3.24 -24.11
N THR A 780 27.96 -2.75 -23.29
CA THR A 780 27.93 -1.35 -22.83
C THR A 780 28.60 -1.16 -21.47
N ARG A 781 28.90 -2.25 -20.76
CA ARG A 781 29.36 -2.28 -19.37
C ARG A 781 28.41 -1.53 -18.42
N CYS A 782 27.11 -1.56 -18.73
CA CYS A 782 26.06 -0.95 -17.91
C CYS A 782 25.26 -2.00 -17.16
N VAL A 783 24.91 -1.67 -15.93
CA VAL A 783 23.87 -2.36 -15.16
C VAL A 783 22.56 -1.64 -15.37
N TYR A 784 21.53 -2.39 -15.76
CA TYR A 784 20.17 -1.90 -15.92
C TYR A 784 19.28 -2.33 -14.76
N VAL A 785 18.51 -1.40 -14.21
CA VAL A 785 17.61 -1.67 -13.09
C VAL A 785 16.37 -0.78 -13.13
N GLY A 786 15.20 -1.39 -12.96
CA GLY A 786 13.91 -0.72 -12.90
C GLY A 786 13.50 -0.34 -11.47
N THR A 787 12.76 0.75 -11.33
CA THR A 787 12.21 1.21 -10.05
C THR A 787 10.68 1.27 -10.10
N TYR A 788 10.08 1.34 -8.92
CA TYR A 788 8.63 1.38 -8.76
C TYR A 788 7.97 2.68 -9.26
N SER A 789 8.74 3.74 -9.47
CA SER A 789 8.26 4.99 -10.08
C SER A 789 8.06 4.87 -11.60
N GLY A 790 8.53 3.77 -12.20
CA GLY A 790 8.58 3.58 -13.65
C GLY A 790 9.90 4.02 -14.28
N ALA A 791 10.94 4.37 -13.52
CA ALA A 791 12.25 4.68 -14.08
C ALA A 791 13.08 3.40 -14.35
N LEU A 792 13.76 3.36 -15.50
CA LEU A 792 14.79 2.37 -15.84
C LEU A 792 16.13 3.08 -15.91
N TYR A 793 17.03 2.74 -15.00
CA TYR A 793 18.37 3.31 -14.93
C TYR A 793 19.36 2.44 -15.71
N ALA A 794 20.24 3.10 -16.47
CA ALA A 794 21.47 2.51 -16.96
C ALA A 794 22.64 3.09 -16.17
N VAL A 795 23.29 2.24 -15.37
CA VAL A 795 24.34 2.63 -14.44
C VAL A 795 25.66 2.05 -14.90
N ASP A 796 26.73 2.83 -14.91
CA ASP A 796 28.07 2.33 -15.21
C ASP A 796 28.54 1.35 -14.12
N LEU A 797 28.90 0.13 -14.52
CA LEU A 797 29.27 -0.94 -13.59
C LEU A 797 30.45 -0.56 -12.69
N ALA A 798 31.43 0.19 -13.19
CA ALA A 798 32.66 0.48 -12.45
C ALA A 798 32.49 1.62 -11.44
N THR A 799 31.66 2.61 -11.77
CA THR A 799 31.58 3.87 -11.02
C THR A 799 30.25 4.07 -10.29
N GLY A 800 29.20 3.35 -10.67
CA GLY A 800 27.85 3.60 -10.18
C GLY A 800 27.20 4.87 -10.75
N SER A 801 27.80 5.53 -11.73
CA SER A 801 27.23 6.76 -12.32
C SER A 801 26.16 6.47 -13.36
N ASP A 802 25.12 7.30 -13.43
CA ASP A 802 24.05 7.18 -14.41
C ASP A 802 24.60 7.49 -15.82
N LYS A 803 24.35 6.60 -16.79
CA LYS A 803 24.57 6.88 -18.22
C LYS A 803 23.34 7.49 -18.85
N TRP A 804 22.16 6.96 -18.51
CA TRP A 804 20.88 7.49 -18.91
C TRP A 804 19.76 6.93 -18.01
N VAL A 805 18.60 7.57 -18.06
CA VAL A 805 17.39 7.13 -17.37
C VAL A 805 16.22 7.18 -18.35
N PHE A 806 15.53 6.06 -18.51
CA PHE A 806 14.27 5.96 -19.24
C PHE A 806 13.09 6.01 -18.27
N ARG A 807 11.93 6.54 -18.67
CA ARG A 807 10.72 6.58 -17.82
C ARG A 807 9.52 5.96 -18.55
N ALA A 808 9.03 4.84 -18.03
CA ALA A 808 7.72 4.27 -18.35
C ALA A 808 6.60 5.05 -17.64
N ARG A 809 5.34 4.75 -17.96
CA ARG A 809 4.17 5.45 -17.38
C ARG A 809 3.78 4.89 -16.01
N ASP A 810 4.26 3.69 -15.69
CA ASP A 810 4.04 3.01 -14.41
C ASP A 810 5.24 2.11 -14.05
N ALA A 811 5.19 1.47 -12.88
CA ALA A 811 6.27 0.71 -12.25
C ALA A 811 6.95 -0.32 -13.16
N ILE A 812 8.27 -0.40 -13.08
CA ILE A 812 9.10 -1.45 -13.70
C ILE A 812 9.58 -2.38 -12.58
N LYS A 813 8.86 -3.47 -12.37
CA LYS A 813 9.11 -4.42 -11.27
C LYS A 813 9.90 -5.67 -11.72
N ALA A 814 9.81 -6.00 -13.00
CA ALA A 814 10.54 -7.12 -13.58
C ALA A 814 12.01 -6.75 -13.84
N ALA A 815 12.89 -7.74 -13.87
CA ALA A 815 14.21 -7.53 -14.48
C ALA A 815 14.04 -7.23 -15.98
N VAL A 816 14.91 -6.41 -16.54
CA VAL A 816 14.92 -6.14 -17.98
C VAL A 816 15.54 -7.29 -18.77
N ARG A 817 15.29 -7.35 -20.08
CA ARG A 817 15.98 -8.24 -21.00
C ARG A 817 16.96 -7.44 -21.85
N VAL A 818 18.25 -7.68 -21.67
CA VAL A 818 19.32 -7.11 -22.50
C VAL A 818 19.50 -7.99 -23.74
N VAL A 819 19.48 -7.38 -24.92
CA VAL A 819 19.72 -8.02 -26.22
C VAL A 819 20.88 -7.28 -26.89
N ASP A 820 22.11 -7.64 -26.51
CA ASP A 820 23.33 -6.93 -26.91
C ASP A 820 23.53 -6.93 -28.44
N GLU A 821 23.19 -8.03 -29.13
CA GLU A 821 23.31 -8.13 -30.59
C GLU A 821 22.41 -7.14 -31.36
N LEU A 822 21.30 -6.69 -30.75
CA LEU A 822 20.40 -5.67 -31.31
C LEU A 822 20.59 -4.30 -30.66
N ARG A 823 21.52 -4.18 -29.70
CA ARG A 823 21.72 -3.00 -28.85
C ARG A 823 20.41 -2.52 -28.23
N LEU A 824 19.66 -3.47 -27.67
CA LEU A 824 18.31 -3.24 -27.18
C LEU A 824 18.20 -3.68 -25.71
N VAL A 825 17.52 -2.86 -24.91
CA VAL A 825 17.06 -3.22 -23.57
C VAL A 825 15.55 -3.26 -23.61
N VAL A 826 14.96 -4.40 -23.29
CA VAL A 826 13.52 -4.60 -23.29
C VAL A 826 13.03 -4.64 -21.85
N CYS A 827 12.05 -3.80 -21.51
CA CYS A 827 11.43 -3.80 -20.19
C CYS A 827 9.91 -3.84 -20.29
N GLY A 828 9.29 -4.64 -19.42
CA GLY A 828 7.86 -4.61 -19.18
C GLY A 828 7.53 -3.66 -18.05
N ALA A 829 6.46 -2.87 -18.21
CA ALA A 829 5.96 -1.98 -17.17
C ALA A 829 4.51 -2.30 -16.80
N TYR A 830 4.06 -1.70 -15.69
CA TYR A 830 2.72 -1.92 -15.15
C TYR A 830 1.61 -1.21 -15.94
N ASP A 831 1.99 -0.30 -16.83
CA ASP A 831 1.14 0.46 -17.76
C ASP A 831 0.70 -0.33 -19.00
N HIS A 832 0.77 -1.67 -18.94
CA HIS A 832 0.38 -2.57 -20.03
C HIS A 832 1.23 -2.39 -21.29
N THR A 833 2.48 -1.93 -21.14
CA THR A 833 3.40 -1.70 -22.26
C THR A 833 4.72 -2.47 -22.06
N VAL A 834 5.21 -3.04 -23.17
CA VAL A 834 6.59 -3.51 -23.31
C VAL A 834 7.37 -2.47 -24.11
N TYR A 835 8.47 -2.00 -23.55
CA TYR A 835 9.33 -0.99 -24.14
C TYR A 835 10.58 -1.63 -24.70
N GLY A 836 10.95 -1.29 -25.94
CA GLY A 836 12.25 -1.57 -26.51
C GLY A 836 13.10 -0.30 -26.53
N ILE A 837 14.19 -0.27 -25.77
CA ILE A 837 14.98 0.91 -25.48
C ILE A 837 16.39 0.75 -26.06
N ASP A 838 16.93 1.80 -26.69
CA ASP A 838 18.31 1.79 -27.16
C ASP A 838 19.29 1.70 -25.99
N ALA A 839 20.13 0.66 -25.99
CA ALA A 839 21.02 0.37 -24.86
C ALA A 839 22.06 1.47 -24.57
N LEU A 840 22.40 2.33 -25.53
CA LEU A 840 23.38 3.42 -25.34
C LEU A 840 22.72 4.76 -25.07
N THR A 841 21.59 5.07 -25.70
CA THR A 841 20.96 6.40 -25.58
C THR A 841 19.83 6.48 -24.57
N GLY A 842 19.24 5.34 -24.18
CA GLY A 842 18.08 5.30 -23.29
C GLY A 842 16.77 5.75 -23.96
N GLN A 843 16.77 5.97 -25.27
CA GLN A 843 15.57 6.37 -26.00
C GLN A 843 14.72 5.15 -26.37
N SER A 844 13.40 5.30 -26.26
CA SER A 844 12.44 4.31 -26.76
C SER A 844 12.59 4.18 -28.28
N ARG A 845 12.88 2.96 -28.75
CA ARG A 845 12.85 2.58 -30.17
C ARG A 845 11.45 2.16 -30.59
N TRP A 846 10.73 1.47 -29.70
CA TRP A 846 9.36 1.03 -29.92
C TRP A 846 8.64 0.78 -28.59
N GLU A 847 7.31 0.81 -28.66
CA GLU A 847 6.39 0.47 -27.58
C GLU A 847 5.39 -0.57 -28.10
N LEU A 848 5.13 -1.59 -27.31
CA LEU A 848 4.19 -2.66 -27.63
C LEU A 848 3.15 -2.76 -26.52
N SER A 849 1.90 -2.42 -26.86
CA SER A 849 0.74 -2.66 -26.00
C SER A 849 0.54 -4.15 -25.79
N THR A 850 0.24 -4.53 -24.55
CA THR A 850 -0.14 -5.91 -24.20
C THR A 850 -1.64 -6.16 -24.30
N ASP A 851 -2.44 -5.15 -24.70
CA ASP A 851 -3.90 -5.21 -24.81
C ASP A 851 -4.59 -5.59 -23.47
N GLY A 852 -3.99 -5.12 -22.37
CA GLY A 852 -4.38 -5.38 -20.98
C GLY A 852 -3.39 -6.28 -20.24
N GLY A 853 -3.49 -6.31 -18.89
CA GLY A 853 -2.55 -7.05 -18.03
C GLY A 853 -1.19 -6.36 -17.91
N SER A 854 -0.68 -6.21 -16.69
CA SER A 854 0.63 -5.59 -16.44
C SER A 854 1.76 -6.59 -16.75
N VAL A 855 2.94 -6.10 -17.12
CA VAL A 855 4.08 -6.97 -17.40
C VAL A 855 4.96 -7.07 -16.15
N PHE A 856 4.67 -8.07 -15.32
CA PHE A 856 5.48 -8.36 -14.11
C PHE A 856 6.60 -9.37 -14.37
N ALA A 857 6.42 -10.25 -15.36
CA ALA A 857 7.38 -11.27 -15.73
C ALA A 857 8.49 -10.71 -16.62
N THR A 858 9.74 -11.12 -16.39
CA THR A 858 10.87 -10.71 -17.25
C THR A 858 10.71 -11.35 -18.64
N PRO A 859 10.70 -10.57 -19.74
CA PRO A 859 10.61 -11.12 -21.09
C PRO A 859 11.74 -12.12 -21.40
N ALA A 860 11.44 -13.15 -22.17
CA ALA A 860 12.42 -14.14 -22.64
C ALA A 860 12.82 -13.84 -24.09
N TYR A 861 14.10 -13.97 -24.41
CA TYR A 861 14.62 -13.75 -25.76
C TYR A 861 15.24 -15.04 -26.30
N LEU A 862 14.92 -15.38 -27.55
CA LEU A 862 15.46 -16.51 -28.28
C LEU A 862 16.37 -15.99 -29.40
N PRO A 863 17.71 -16.02 -29.23
CA PRO A 863 18.65 -15.45 -30.19
C PRO A 863 18.55 -16.08 -31.60
N ALA A 864 18.40 -17.40 -31.67
CA ALA A 864 18.36 -18.14 -32.92
C ALA A 864 17.20 -17.72 -33.86
N THR A 865 16.06 -17.32 -33.29
CA THR A 865 14.86 -16.91 -34.04
C THR A 865 14.53 -15.43 -33.89
N ARG A 866 15.31 -14.69 -33.07
CA ARG A 866 15.05 -13.31 -32.65
C ARG A 866 13.65 -13.10 -32.08
N GLN A 867 13.12 -14.13 -31.42
CA GLN A 867 11.80 -14.09 -30.82
C GLN A 867 11.88 -13.56 -29.39
N LEU A 868 10.98 -12.65 -29.06
CA LEU A 868 10.77 -12.16 -27.71
C LEU A 868 9.41 -12.67 -27.22
N VAL A 869 9.42 -13.37 -26.10
CA VAL A 869 8.22 -13.86 -25.43
C VAL A 869 7.91 -13.00 -24.22
N VAL A 870 6.64 -12.60 -24.12
CA VAL A 870 6.11 -11.75 -23.06
C VAL A 870 4.95 -12.48 -22.39
N ALA A 871 4.86 -12.38 -21.06
CA ALA A 871 3.74 -12.87 -20.27
C ALA A 871 3.18 -11.77 -19.37
N THR A 872 1.87 -11.74 -19.16
CA THR A 872 1.17 -10.65 -18.45
C THR A 872 0.36 -11.13 -17.25
N THR A 873 -0.01 -10.18 -16.37
CA THR A 873 -0.92 -10.45 -15.25
C THR A 873 -2.36 -10.73 -15.67
N LYS A 874 -2.71 -10.60 -16.95
CA LYS A 874 -4.01 -11.04 -17.48
C LYS A 874 -3.98 -12.53 -17.86
N GLY A 875 -2.79 -13.14 -17.93
CA GLY A 875 -2.61 -14.51 -18.42
C GLY A 875 -2.27 -14.59 -19.91
N ASP A 876 -2.14 -13.46 -20.60
CA ASP A 876 -1.66 -13.42 -21.99
C ASP A 876 -0.17 -13.80 -22.05
N VAL A 877 0.17 -14.76 -22.90
CA VAL A 877 1.52 -15.13 -23.30
C VAL A 877 1.62 -15.01 -24.81
N TYR A 878 2.50 -14.16 -25.33
CA TYR A 878 2.64 -14.01 -26.77
C TYR A 878 4.09 -13.82 -27.17
N CYS A 879 4.37 -14.19 -28.42
CA CYS A 879 5.66 -14.07 -29.04
C CYS A 879 5.64 -12.99 -30.11
N VAL A 880 6.68 -12.16 -30.14
CA VAL A 880 6.95 -11.19 -31.19
C VAL A 880 8.32 -11.44 -31.79
N VAL A 881 8.52 -11.12 -33.07
CA VAL A 881 9.85 -11.19 -33.72
C VAL A 881 10.48 -9.82 -33.76
N LEU A 882 11.74 -9.74 -33.32
CA LEU A 882 12.57 -8.55 -33.41
C LEU A 882 13.30 -8.54 -34.76
N SER A 883 12.99 -7.57 -35.63
CA SER A 883 13.62 -7.44 -36.94
C SER A 883 15.00 -6.79 -36.87
N ALA A 884 15.85 -7.03 -37.87
CA ALA A 884 17.15 -6.35 -37.98
C ALA A 884 17.00 -4.87 -38.37
N GLU A 885 15.94 -4.51 -39.10
CA GLU A 885 15.64 -3.16 -39.61
C GLU A 885 15.03 -2.24 -38.55
N LEU A 886 15.43 -2.40 -37.29
CA LEU A 886 14.92 -1.69 -36.12
C LEU A 886 15.30 -0.18 -36.08
N GLU A 887 15.72 0.37 -37.23
CA GLU A 887 15.88 1.81 -37.49
C GLU A 887 14.54 2.49 -37.77
N ARG A 888 13.51 1.74 -38.20
CA ARG A 888 12.14 2.26 -38.29
C ARG A 888 11.43 1.97 -36.97
N ARG A 889 10.83 2.99 -36.35
CA ARG A 889 10.00 2.94 -35.11
C ARG A 889 8.75 2.04 -35.21
N ALA A 890 8.75 1.04 -36.08
CA ALA A 890 7.65 0.10 -36.25
C ALA A 890 7.64 -0.88 -35.07
N PRO A 891 6.48 -1.12 -34.43
CA PRO A 891 6.37 -2.09 -33.35
C PRO A 891 6.65 -3.51 -33.86
N PRO A 892 7.19 -4.40 -33.00
CA PRO A 892 7.45 -5.78 -33.38
C PRO A 892 6.16 -6.52 -33.71
N VAL A 893 6.23 -7.45 -34.68
CA VAL A 893 5.06 -8.18 -35.19
C VAL A 893 4.80 -9.41 -34.31
N ARG A 894 3.54 -9.58 -33.89
CA ARG A 894 3.08 -10.72 -33.09
C ARG A 894 3.01 -11.99 -33.96
N CYS A 895 3.72 -13.03 -33.55
CA CYS A 895 3.76 -14.33 -34.24
C CYS A 895 2.62 -15.24 -33.79
N TRP A 896 2.46 -15.35 -32.47
CA TRP A 896 1.41 -16.14 -31.84
C TRP A 896 1.05 -15.53 -30.49
N ALA A 897 -0.14 -15.85 -30.00
CA ALA A 897 -0.61 -15.49 -28.67
C ALA A 897 -1.39 -16.64 -28.06
N ARG A 898 -1.28 -16.77 -26.74
CA ARG A 898 -1.94 -17.79 -25.93
C ARG A 898 -2.45 -17.15 -24.65
N GLN A 899 -3.73 -17.30 -24.39
CA GLN A 899 -4.34 -16.90 -23.12
C GLN A 899 -4.31 -18.09 -22.16
N LEU A 900 -3.75 -17.88 -20.97
CA LEU A 900 -3.81 -18.82 -19.84
C LEU A 900 -4.94 -18.44 -18.88
N PRO A 901 -5.41 -19.36 -18.02
CA PRO A 901 -6.60 -19.16 -17.20
C PRO A 901 -6.43 -18.10 -16.10
N ALA A 902 -5.20 -17.80 -15.71
CA ALA A 902 -4.89 -16.93 -14.58
C ALA A 902 -3.63 -16.07 -14.84
N PRO A 903 -3.35 -15.07 -13.99
CA PRO A 903 -2.18 -14.22 -14.10
C PRO A 903 -0.86 -15.00 -14.17
N VAL A 904 0.09 -14.54 -15.00
CA VAL A 904 1.45 -15.09 -15.06
C VAL A 904 2.42 -14.16 -14.37
N PHE A 905 2.95 -14.59 -13.21
CA PHE A 905 3.99 -13.87 -12.46
C PHE A 905 5.38 -14.46 -12.68
N SER A 906 5.46 -15.76 -13.02
CA SER A 906 6.70 -16.43 -13.38
C SER A 906 7.29 -15.81 -14.64
N SER A 907 8.61 -15.58 -14.66
CA SER A 907 9.29 -15.24 -15.91
C SER A 907 9.26 -16.45 -16.86
N PRO A 908 8.98 -16.29 -18.16
CA PRO A 908 9.09 -17.39 -19.11
C PRO A 908 10.56 -17.81 -19.28
N THR A 909 10.81 -19.12 -19.33
CA THR A 909 12.14 -19.70 -19.50
C THR A 909 12.14 -20.63 -20.69
N VAL A 910 13.09 -20.43 -21.61
CA VAL A 910 13.19 -21.23 -22.83
C VAL A 910 14.16 -22.38 -22.62
N SER A 911 13.87 -23.53 -23.22
CA SER A 911 14.78 -24.66 -23.36
C SER A 911 15.14 -24.85 -24.83
N PRO A 912 16.32 -24.38 -25.29
CA PRO A 912 16.75 -24.50 -26.67
C PRO A 912 16.80 -25.96 -27.15
N ALA A 913 17.27 -26.89 -26.30
CA ALA A 913 17.36 -28.31 -26.64
C ALA A 913 16.00 -29.01 -26.86
N THR A 914 14.92 -28.48 -26.27
CA THR A 914 13.58 -29.06 -26.42
C THR A 914 12.65 -28.23 -27.30
N GLY A 915 12.98 -26.96 -27.55
CA GLY A 915 12.08 -26.00 -28.22
C GLY A 915 10.87 -25.63 -27.36
N LEU A 916 10.97 -25.76 -26.04
CA LEU A 916 9.88 -25.50 -25.11
C LEU A 916 10.10 -24.21 -24.33
N LEU A 917 9.00 -23.52 -24.05
CA LEU A 917 8.91 -22.36 -23.18
C LEU A 917 8.15 -22.78 -21.91
N LEU A 918 8.81 -22.65 -20.76
CA LEU A 918 8.28 -23.05 -19.47
C LEU A 918 7.92 -21.83 -18.63
N LEU A 919 6.76 -21.86 -17.98
CA LEU A 919 6.33 -20.80 -17.07
C LEU A 919 5.29 -21.30 -16.07
N GLY A 920 5.34 -20.76 -14.85
CA GLY A 920 4.32 -20.97 -13.82
C GLY A 920 3.17 -19.98 -13.93
N CYS A 921 1.95 -20.45 -13.65
CA CYS A 921 0.74 -19.63 -13.66
C CYS A 921 0.06 -19.61 -12.29
N ALA A 922 -0.69 -18.54 -12.01
CA ALA A 922 -1.38 -18.33 -10.75
C ALA A 922 -2.55 -19.31 -10.52
N ASP A 923 -2.96 -20.07 -11.53
CA ASP A 923 -3.92 -21.17 -11.43
C ASP A 923 -3.35 -22.42 -10.76
N GLY A 924 -2.05 -22.43 -10.42
CA GLY A 924 -1.38 -23.60 -9.89
C GLY A 924 -0.98 -24.59 -10.97
N VAL A 925 -0.57 -24.11 -12.15
CA VAL A 925 -0.08 -24.98 -13.22
C VAL A 925 1.28 -24.50 -13.74
N LEU A 926 2.21 -25.45 -13.89
CA LEU A 926 3.42 -25.28 -14.70
C LEU A 926 3.09 -25.65 -16.15
N TYR A 927 3.22 -24.68 -17.06
CA TYR A 927 2.99 -24.87 -18.48
C TYR A 927 4.29 -25.06 -19.24
N ALA A 928 4.28 -25.96 -20.23
CA ALA A 928 5.25 -25.97 -21.31
C ALA A 928 4.56 -25.72 -22.65
N LEU A 929 4.97 -24.64 -23.29
CA LEU A 929 4.47 -24.19 -24.57
C LEU A 929 5.53 -24.44 -25.64
N ASP A 930 5.10 -24.74 -26.85
CA ASP A 930 5.97 -24.77 -28.01
C ASP A 930 6.44 -23.36 -28.37
N THR A 931 7.75 -23.14 -28.53
CA THR A 931 8.27 -21.79 -28.80
C THR A 931 7.85 -21.25 -30.16
N ALA A 932 7.59 -22.12 -31.14
CA ALA A 932 7.23 -21.73 -32.50
C ALA A 932 5.74 -21.41 -32.68
N SER A 933 4.85 -22.16 -32.01
CA SER A 933 3.39 -22.04 -32.17
C SER A 933 2.67 -21.44 -30.96
N GLY A 934 3.24 -21.51 -29.77
CA GLY A 934 2.55 -21.14 -28.52
C GLY A 934 1.56 -22.22 -28.04
N ASP A 935 1.57 -23.41 -28.63
CA ASP A 935 0.69 -24.50 -28.23
C ASP A 935 1.18 -25.17 -26.94
N VAL A 936 0.25 -25.48 -26.04
CA VAL A 936 0.54 -26.21 -24.80
C VAL A 936 0.93 -27.64 -25.17
N ARG A 937 2.19 -28.01 -24.92
CA ARG A 937 2.73 -29.36 -25.15
C ARG A 937 2.42 -30.29 -23.99
N TRP A 938 2.56 -29.77 -22.78
CA TRP A 938 2.15 -30.43 -21.56
C TRP A 938 1.90 -29.38 -20.46
N GLN A 939 1.18 -29.79 -19.44
CA GLN A 939 0.93 -28.99 -18.25
C GLN A 939 1.04 -29.88 -17.01
N HIS A 940 1.58 -29.34 -15.92
CA HIS A 940 1.72 -30.04 -14.64
C HIS A 940 1.03 -29.24 -13.54
N ALA A 941 -0.02 -29.82 -12.95
CA ALA A 941 -0.77 -29.18 -11.87
C ALA A 941 -0.03 -29.27 -10.54
N THR A 942 0.00 -28.16 -9.82
CA THR A 942 0.38 -28.01 -8.41
C THR A 942 -0.88 -27.75 -7.57
N GLU A 943 -0.79 -27.83 -6.25
CA GLU A 943 -1.97 -27.64 -5.38
C GLU A 943 -2.28 -26.16 -5.11
N ARG A 944 -1.33 -25.28 -5.43
CA ARG A 944 -1.35 -23.83 -5.20
C ARG A 944 -0.57 -23.11 -6.31
N PRO A 945 -0.67 -21.77 -6.42
CA PRO A 945 -0.03 -20.98 -7.47
C PRO A 945 1.48 -21.23 -7.67
N VAL A 946 1.95 -21.08 -8.91
CA VAL A 946 3.38 -21.21 -9.28
C VAL A 946 3.95 -19.84 -9.66
N PHE A 947 4.59 -19.16 -8.71
CA PHE A 947 5.21 -17.84 -8.95
C PHE A 947 6.71 -17.93 -9.19
N SER A 948 7.36 -19.00 -8.69
CA SER A 948 8.76 -19.31 -8.96
C SER A 948 9.00 -19.40 -10.47
N THR A 949 10.06 -18.76 -10.96
CA THR A 949 10.51 -18.95 -12.33
C THR A 949 11.13 -20.36 -12.47
N PRO A 950 10.76 -21.15 -13.50
CA PRO A 950 11.35 -22.46 -13.74
C PRO A 950 12.86 -22.38 -14.00
N CYS A 951 13.66 -23.14 -13.24
CA CYS A 951 15.09 -23.31 -13.48
C CYS A 951 15.31 -24.48 -14.44
N VAL A 952 15.52 -24.17 -15.71
CA VAL A 952 15.78 -25.18 -16.75
C VAL A 952 17.29 -25.41 -16.89
N TYR A 953 17.72 -26.67 -16.90
CA TYR A 953 19.12 -27.08 -17.03
C TYR A 953 19.29 -28.41 -17.78
N GLU A 954 20.49 -28.68 -18.29
CA GLU A 954 20.82 -29.90 -19.03
C GLU A 954 21.68 -30.87 -18.21
N HIS A 955 21.42 -32.17 -18.37
CA HIS A 955 22.24 -33.25 -17.83
C HIS A 955 23.21 -33.78 -18.88
N HIS A 956 24.39 -34.26 -18.45
CA HIS A 956 25.37 -34.86 -19.36
C HIS A 956 24.72 -36.07 -20.08
N GLY A 957 24.34 -35.89 -21.36
CA GLY A 957 23.60 -36.89 -22.15
C GLY A 957 22.25 -36.44 -22.72
N ASP A 958 22.07 -35.16 -23.07
CA ASP A 958 20.90 -34.57 -23.78
C ASP A 958 19.55 -34.54 -23.04
N ALA A 959 19.48 -34.92 -21.76
CA ALA A 959 18.25 -34.81 -20.97
C ALA A 959 18.13 -33.42 -20.34
N ALA A 960 17.11 -32.66 -20.75
CA ALA A 960 16.75 -31.38 -20.14
C ALA A 960 15.80 -31.59 -18.94
N TRP A 961 16.12 -30.95 -17.83
CA TRP A 961 15.37 -30.98 -16.57
C TRP A 961 14.95 -29.58 -16.14
N THR A 962 13.89 -29.51 -15.36
CA THR A 962 13.33 -28.26 -14.83
C THR A 962 13.09 -28.41 -13.33
N LEU A 963 13.64 -27.49 -12.55
CA LEU A 963 13.29 -27.32 -11.14
C LEU A 963 12.33 -26.15 -10.97
N VAL A 964 11.27 -26.34 -10.18
CA VAL A 964 10.30 -25.29 -9.89
C VAL A 964 9.78 -25.41 -8.46
N GLY A 965 9.65 -24.28 -7.78
CA GLY A 965 8.95 -24.18 -6.50
C GLY A 965 7.53 -23.66 -6.67
N SER A 966 6.65 -23.96 -5.72
CA SER A 966 5.28 -23.45 -5.73
C SER A 966 4.77 -23.12 -4.34
N HIS A 967 3.61 -22.47 -4.28
CA HIS A 967 3.01 -22.03 -3.03
C HIS A 967 2.37 -23.17 -2.22
N ASP A 968 2.42 -24.40 -2.72
CA ASP A 968 2.02 -25.61 -2.01
C ASP A 968 3.18 -26.21 -1.21
N CYS A 969 4.19 -25.38 -0.93
CA CYS A 969 5.36 -25.70 -0.12
C CYS A 969 6.29 -26.77 -0.72
N ALA A 970 6.14 -27.12 -2.01
CA ALA A 970 6.95 -28.16 -2.64
C ALA A 970 7.91 -27.64 -3.72
N LEU A 971 9.13 -28.18 -3.70
CA LEU A 971 10.10 -28.13 -4.80
C LEU A 971 9.93 -29.38 -5.67
N ARG A 972 9.89 -29.22 -7.00
CA ARG A 972 9.71 -30.31 -7.95
C ARG A 972 10.78 -30.32 -9.01
N LYS A 973 11.28 -31.52 -9.33
CA LYS A 973 12.07 -31.78 -10.55
C LYS A 973 11.20 -32.44 -11.59
N VAL A 974 11.15 -31.84 -12.77
CA VAL A 974 10.29 -32.26 -13.88
C VAL A 974 11.12 -32.43 -15.13
N ALA A 975 10.88 -33.51 -15.88
CA ALA A 975 11.48 -33.72 -17.19
C ALA A 975 10.94 -32.67 -18.16
N THR A 976 11.82 -31.78 -18.66
CA THR A 976 11.42 -30.62 -19.48
C THR A 976 10.62 -31.03 -20.72
N ARG A 977 10.95 -32.18 -21.32
CA ARG A 977 10.29 -32.65 -22.56
C ARG A 977 8.88 -33.21 -22.32
N SER A 978 8.63 -33.88 -21.19
CA SER A 978 7.39 -34.65 -20.97
C SER A 978 6.49 -34.12 -19.87
N GLY A 979 6.99 -33.24 -18.99
CA GLY A 979 6.26 -32.83 -17.79
C GLY A 979 6.21 -33.88 -16.68
N ALA A 980 6.93 -35.00 -16.84
CA ALA A 980 6.97 -36.07 -15.83
C ALA A 980 7.79 -35.63 -14.61
N VAL A 981 7.19 -35.75 -13.42
CA VAL A 981 7.87 -35.45 -12.16
C VAL A 981 8.84 -36.58 -11.83
N ALA A 982 10.12 -36.25 -11.67
CA ALA A 982 11.13 -37.17 -11.16
C ALA A 982 11.03 -37.30 -9.64
N TRP A 983 10.90 -36.19 -8.94
CA TRP A 983 10.71 -36.14 -7.49
C TRP A 983 10.01 -34.83 -7.06
N ARG A 984 9.43 -34.88 -5.85
CA ARG A 984 8.78 -33.77 -5.16
C ARG A 984 9.28 -33.77 -3.72
N THR A 985 9.75 -32.61 -3.24
CA THR A 985 10.25 -32.43 -1.88
C THR A 985 9.41 -31.37 -1.17
N GLU A 986 8.79 -31.73 -0.06
CA GLU A 986 8.03 -30.82 0.81
C GLU A 986 8.98 -30.03 1.70
N LEU A 987 8.91 -28.71 1.63
CA LEU A 987 9.78 -27.78 2.38
C LEU A 987 9.03 -26.99 3.46
N GLY A 988 7.73 -27.25 3.65
CA GLY A 988 6.93 -26.75 4.79
C GLY A 988 6.45 -25.30 4.70
N SER A 989 6.99 -24.49 3.78
CA SER A 989 6.56 -23.10 3.56
C SER A 989 6.52 -22.75 2.06
N PRO A 990 5.66 -21.81 1.60
CA PRO A 990 5.57 -21.40 0.21
C PRO A 990 6.91 -20.95 -0.40
N ILE A 991 7.09 -21.21 -1.70
CA ILE A 991 8.29 -20.85 -2.46
C ILE A 991 7.94 -19.80 -3.52
N PHE A 992 8.50 -18.59 -3.36
CA PHE A 992 8.41 -17.51 -4.34
C PHE A 992 9.69 -17.38 -5.18
N GLY A 993 10.84 -17.48 -4.51
CA GLY A 993 12.16 -17.41 -5.13
C GLY A 993 12.41 -18.59 -6.06
N SER A 994 13.15 -18.35 -7.14
CA SER A 994 13.48 -19.38 -8.12
C SER A 994 14.63 -20.26 -7.61
N PRO A 995 14.58 -21.58 -7.77
CA PRO A 995 15.68 -22.45 -7.37
C PRO A 995 16.91 -22.21 -8.27
N ALA A 996 18.10 -22.47 -7.74
CA ALA A 996 19.35 -22.43 -8.50
C ALA A 996 20.06 -23.79 -8.42
N VAL A 997 20.66 -24.23 -9.53
CA VAL A 997 21.38 -25.50 -9.64
C VAL A 997 22.88 -25.26 -9.78
N PHE A 998 23.69 -26.02 -9.04
CA PHE A 998 25.15 -25.90 -9.03
C PHE A 998 25.84 -27.26 -8.80
N GLU A 999 27.16 -27.32 -9.00
CA GLU A 999 27.98 -28.55 -8.97
C GLU A 999 28.99 -28.41 -7.85
N LEU A 1000 28.97 -29.33 -6.90
CA LEU A 1000 29.96 -29.42 -5.85
C LEU A 1000 31.02 -30.45 -6.26
N VAL A 1001 32.27 -30.01 -6.34
CA VAL A 1001 33.45 -30.84 -6.60
C VAL A 1001 34.21 -31.03 -5.29
N THR A 1002 34.30 -32.28 -4.82
CA THR A 1002 35.01 -32.63 -3.59
C THR A 1002 36.31 -33.35 -3.91
N GLY A 1003 37.45 -32.89 -3.38
CA GLY A 1003 38.70 -33.66 -3.33
C GLY A 1003 39.92 -33.10 -4.09
N ALA A 1004 41.10 -33.26 -3.47
CA ALA A 1004 42.43 -32.87 -3.94
C ALA A 1004 43.19 -34.01 -4.67
N THR A 1005 42.47 -35.02 -5.14
CA THR A 1005 43.01 -36.23 -5.79
C THR A 1005 42.26 -36.49 -7.09
N ASN A 1006 42.95 -37.02 -8.11
CA ASN A 1006 42.57 -37.16 -9.54
C ASN A 1006 41.27 -37.95 -9.87
N ASP A 1007 40.32 -38.08 -8.94
CA ASP A 1007 39.00 -38.67 -9.15
C ASP A 1007 37.94 -37.57 -8.90
N GLU A 1008 37.63 -36.78 -9.94
CA GLU A 1008 36.65 -35.68 -9.88
C GLU A 1008 35.21 -36.25 -9.81
N SER A 1009 34.73 -36.65 -8.63
CA SER A 1009 33.30 -36.94 -8.45
C SER A 1009 32.53 -35.61 -8.20
N ALA A 1010 32.02 -35.00 -9.27
CA ALA A 1010 31.15 -33.83 -9.16
C ALA A 1010 29.72 -34.23 -8.75
N ARG A 1011 29.20 -33.64 -7.68
CA ARG A 1011 27.82 -33.84 -7.19
C ARG A 1011 26.98 -32.63 -7.54
N ARG A 1012 25.79 -32.81 -8.13
CA ARG A 1012 24.84 -31.71 -8.39
C ARG A 1012 23.94 -31.45 -7.21
N LEU A 1013 23.76 -30.18 -6.90
CA LEU A 1013 22.90 -29.69 -5.83
C LEU A 1013 22.01 -28.59 -6.37
N CYS A 1014 20.92 -28.33 -5.66
CA CYS A 1014 20.10 -27.15 -5.88
C CYS A 1014 19.86 -26.42 -4.57
N CYS A 1015 19.74 -25.10 -4.63
CA CYS A 1015 19.34 -24.28 -3.50
C CYS A 1015 18.03 -23.54 -3.78
N VAL A 1016 17.17 -23.46 -2.77
CA VAL A 1016 15.88 -22.78 -2.84
C VAL A 1016 15.54 -22.17 -1.49
N ALA A 1017 14.82 -21.06 -1.48
CA ALA A 1017 14.41 -20.38 -0.27
C ALA A 1017 12.89 -20.38 -0.11
N THR A 1018 12.44 -20.50 1.13
CA THR A 1018 11.03 -20.45 1.53
C THR A 1018 10.70 -19.18 2.30
N VAL A 1019 9.43 -18.77 2.26
CA VAL A 1019 8.96 -17.50 2.86
C VAL A 1019 9.18 -17.41 4.37
N ASP A 1020 9.22 -18.54 5.09
CA ASP A 1020 9.52 -18.59 6.53
C ASP A 1020 10.98 -18.25 6.89
N GLY A 1021 11.83 -18.00 5.89
CA GLY A 1021 13.22 -17.62 6.10
C GLY A 1021 14.18 -18.80 6.22
N THR A 1022 13.88 -19.90 5.53
CA THR A 1022 14.77 -21.07 5.42
C THR A 1022 15.39 -21.14 4.03
N LEU A 1023 16.72 -21.33 3.97
CA LEU A 1023 17.46 -21.64 2.74
C LEU A 1023 17.80 -23.14 2.74
N PHE A 1024 17.24 -23.88 1.80
CA PHE A 1024 17.47 -25.30 1.62
C PHE A 1024 18.52 -25.56 0.55
N VAL A 1025 19.37 -26.56 0.78
CA VAL A 1025 20.25 -27.16 -0.23
C VAL A 1025 19.87 -28.63 -0.37
N CYS A 1026 19.41 -29.01 -1.55
CA CYS A 1026 18.92 -30.36 -1.84
C CYS A 1026 19.82 -31.06 -2.86
N ASP A 1027 19.89 -32.38 -2.77
CA ASP A 1027 20.49 -33.22 -3.80
C ASP A 1027 19.65 -33.15 -5.07
N GLU A 1028 20.27 -32.84 -6.20
CA GLU A 1028 19.54 -32.66 -7.45
C GLU A 1028 18.98 -33.99 -8.01
N ALA A 1029 19.61 -35.12 -7.69
CA ALA A 1029 19.20 -36.42 -8.20
C ALA A 1029 18.03 -37.01 -7.39
N SER A 1030 18.09 -36.97 -6.06
CA SER A 1030 17.04 -37.54 -5.20
C SER A 1030 15.99 -36.54 -4.71
N GLY A 1031 16.32 -35.25 -4.64
CA GLY A 1031 15.49 -34.22 -4.02
C GLY A 1031 15.65 -34.14 -2.49
N ASP A 1032 16.51 -34.96 -1.89
CA ASP A 1032 16.71 -34.98 -0.45
C ASP A 1032 17.40 -33.71 0.05
N VAL A 1033 16.96 -33.17 1.18
CA VAL A 1033 17.60 -32.02 1.83
C VAL A 1033 18.95 -32.44 2.40
N VAL A 1034 20.03 -31.93 1.81
CA VAL A 1034 21.42 -32.19 2.24
C VAL A 1034 21.75 -31.33 3.45
N THR A 1035 21.40 -30.05 3.40
CA THR A 1035 21.64 -29.08 4.48
C THR A 1035 20.68 -27.91 4.36
N GLN A 1036 20.48 -27.19 5.46
CA GLN A 1036 19.60 -26.03 5.49
C GLN A 1036 20.16 -24.95 6.43
N VAL A 1037 19.80 -23.70 6.16
CA VAL A 1037 20.06 -22.55 7.03
C VAL A 1037 18.73 -22.01 7.52
N SER A 1038 18.52 -21.98 8.83
CA SER A 1038 17.29 -21.47 9.44
C SER A 1038 17.55 -20.71 10.75
N GLY A 1039 16.63 -19.81 11.11
CA GLY A 1039 16.62 -19.09 12.38
C GLY A 1039 15.95 -19.81 13.55
N VAL A 1040 15.27 -20.93 13.26
CA VAL A 1040 14.46 -21.68 14.23
C VAL A 1040 15.13 -23.04 14.45
N HIS A 1041 15.24 -23.50 15.70
CA HIS A 1041 15.77 -24.83 16.00
C HIS A 1041 14.85 -25.92 15.43
N CYS A 1042 15.22 -26.47 14.28
CA CYS A 1042 14.61 -27.68 13.74
C CYS A 1042 15.22 -28.88 14.50
N SER A 1043 14.46 -29.48 15.40
CA SER A 1043 14.85 -30.71 16.10
C SER A 1043 14.19 -31.91 15.42
N GLY A 1044 14.93 -32.62 14.58
CA GLY A 1044 14.50 -33.91 14.04
C GLY A 1044 14.97 -34.17 12.62
N GLY A 1045 16.03 -34.98 12.47
CA GLY A 1045 16.48 -35.55 11.20
C GLY A 1045 18.00 -35.62 11.05
N ASP A 1046 18.48 -36.53 10.19
CA ASP A 1046 19.90 -36.68 9.80
C ASP A 1046 20.46 -35.48 8.99
N THR A 1047 19.68 -34.40 8.83
CA THR A 1047 20.02 -33.20 8.04
C THR A 1047 20.87 -32.22 8.83
N VAL A 1048 22.03 -31.84 8.27
CA VAL A 1048 22.91 -30.82 8.87
C VAL A 1048 22.25 -29.44 8.80
N THR A 1049 21.85 -28.89 9.95
CA THR A 1049 21.22 -27.57 10.06
C THR A 1049 22.20 -26.54 10.60
N THR A 1050 22.41 -25.45 9.86
CA THR A 1050 23.12 -24.27 10.37
C THR A 1050 22.10 -23.32 11.00
N THR A 1051 22.11 -23.23 12.33
CA THR A 1051 21.27 -22.26 13.05
C THR A 1051 21.98 -20.92 13.16
N LEU A 1052 21.34 -19.85 12.68
CA LEU A 1052 21.82 -18.49 12.88
C LEU A 1052 21.34 -17.91 14.21
N ARG A 1053 22.10 -16.95 14.75
CA ARG A 1053 21.72 -16.23 15.98
C ARG A 1053 20.46 -15.37 15.82
N GLN A 1054 20.13 -15.00 14.58
CA GLN A 1054 18.96 -14.21 14.23
C GLN A 1054 18.25 -14.88 13.05
N PRO A 1055 16.91 -14.83 13.00
CA PRO A 1055 16.17 -15.36 11.86
C PRO A 1055 16.47 -14.55 10.60
N LEU A 1056 16.50 -15.24 9.45
CA LEU A 1056 16.76 -14.60 8.17
C LEU A 1056 15.67 -13.60 7.79
N GLY A 1057 14.44 -13.74 8.30
CA GLY A 1057 13.27 -13.00 7.83
C GLY A 1057 12.74 -13.59 6.53
N GLU A 1058 11.67 -13.00 5.98
CA GLU A 1058 11.04 -13.56 4.78
C GLU A 1058 11.96 -13.46 3.55
N LEU A 1059 12.11 -14.57 2.83
CA LEU A 1059 12.96 -14.67 1.64
C LEU A 1059 12.12 -14.71 0.36
N PHE A 1060 12.00 -13.56 -0.30
CA PHE A 1060 11.37 -13.43 -1.63
C PHE A 1060 12.41 -13.40 -2.77
N SER A 1061 13.66 -13.07 -2.43
CA SER A 1061 14.81 -13.09 -3.33
C SER A 1061 15.16 -14.52 -3.75
N SER A 1062 15.62 -14.70 -4.99
CA SER A 1062 16.13 -16.00 -5.45
C SER A 1062 17.60 -16.15 -5.05
N PRO A 1063 18.04 -17.30 -4.50
CA PRO A 1063 19.44 -17.52 -4.16
C PRO A 1063 20.32 -17.50 -5.41
N VAL A 1064 21.48 -16.82 -5.33
CA VAL A 1064 22.44 -16.75 -6.42
C VAL A 1064 23.79 -17.33 -6.02
N VAL A 1065 24.18 -18.43 -6.66
CA VAL A 1065 25.42 -19.17 -6.36
C VAL A 1065 26.54 -18.79 -7.34
N ALA A 1066 27.73 -18.47 -6.82
CA ALA A 1066 28.96 -18.31 -7.59
C ALA A 1066 30.19 -18.71 -6.76
N GLY A 1067 31.10 -19.49 -7.35
CA GLY A 1067 32.21 -20.08 -6.59
C GLY A 1067 31.67 -20.90 -5.43
N ASN A 1068 32.18 -20.68 -4.22
CA ASN A 1068 31.66 -21.27 -2.99
C ASN A 1068 30.68 -20.37 -2.22
N LEU A 1069 30.16 -19.30 -2.83
CA LEU A 1069 29.24 -18.36 -2.20
C LEU A 1069 27.81 -18.51 -2.72
N CYS A 1070 26.84 -18.36 -1.83
CA CYS A 1070 25.41 -18.24 -2.12
C CYS A 1070 24.88 -16.94 -1.52
N LEU A 1071 24.47 -16.00 -2.38
CA LEU A 1071 23.93 -14.70 -1.96
C LEU A 1071 22.40 -14.69 -2.05
N ILE A 1072 21.74 -14.09 -1.06
CA ILE A 1072 20.29 -13.96 -1.04
C ILE A 1072 19.83 -12.72 -0.26
N GLY A 1073 18.85 -12.00 -0.81
CA GLY A 1073 18.21 -10.86 -0.15
C GLY A 1073 17.07 -11.29 0.79
N SER A 1074 16.87 -10.53 1.85
CA SER A 1074 15.78 -10.74 2.81
C SER A 1074 14.98 -9.49 3.13
N ARG A 1075 13.71 -9.70 3.51
CA ARG A 1075 12.85 -8.68 4.10
C ARG A 1075 13.23 -8.23 5.51
N SER A 1076 14.22 -8.88 6.13
CA SER A 1076 14.93 -8.37 7.33
C SER A 1076 15.89 -7.21 7.05
N ASN A 1077 15.84 -6.65 5.83
CA ASN A 1077 16.70 -5.59 5.28
C ASN A 1077 18.11 -6.04 4.91
N GLN A 1078 18.45 -7.32 5.08
CA GLN A 1078 19.80 -7.83 4.87
C GLN A 1078 19.98 -8.45 3.48
N LEU A 1079 21.18 -8.29 2.92
CA LEU A 1079 21.78 -9.22 1.97
C LEU A 1079 22.68 -10.18 2.74
N TYR A 1080 22.42 -11.47 2.61
CA TYR A 1080 23.25 -12.52 3.20
C TYR A 1080 24.15 -13.14 2.14
N ALA A 1081 25.40 -13.42 2.51
CA ALA A 1081 26.28 -14.30 1.77
C ALA A 1081 26.65 -15.50 2.61
N PHE A 1082 26.31 -16.69 2.12
CA PHE A 1082 26.68 -17.96 2.71
C PHE A 1082 27.83 -18.57 1.96
N GLN A 1083 28.72 -19.25 2.67
CA GLN A 1083 29.81 -20.01 2.11
C GLN A 1083 29.56 -21.50 2.25
N PHE A 1084 29.74 -22.25 1.17
CA PHE A 1084 29.81 -23.71 1.17
C PHE A 1084 31.20 -24.14 1.65
N VAL A 1085 31.27 -24.90 2.75
CA VAL A 1085 32.52 -25.37 3.38
C VAL A 1085 32.59 -26.88 3.51
#